data_AF-A0A2M8TM45-F1
#
_entry.id   AF-A0A2M8TM45-F1
#
_cell.length_a   1.000
_cell.length_b   1.000
_cell.length_c   1.000
_cell.angle_alpha   90.00
_cell.angle_beta   90.00
_cell.angle_gamma   90.00
#
_symmetry.space_group_name_H-M   'P 1'
#
loop_
_entity.id
_entity.type
_entity.pdbx_description
1 polymer ?
#
loop_
_entity_poly.entity_id
_entity_poly.type
_entity_poly.pdbx_seq_one_letter_code
_entity_poly.pdbx_strand_id
1 'polypeptide(L)'
;MNEDSFSYSSERFGDIQMLRYRLDGFEDLTLKQKLYIYCLAQATLWGRDITFHQFGKYNLQIRKALECIVAEKYKEYSDDFKALELYLKKVWFASGIHHHYAMDKFVPAFSRNFFAEALSSIGKEKLGLDAEESLTDYINTLSEVIFNPACMPKRVNKAEGADVIKTSANNYYEGVSQEEVERFYAKKKETADDKRLSFGLNSTLVKRGDTLEEIVWKLNGRYGKPIEQIIHWLNKAIAYCENDNQKEIIRLLITYYTSGDLADFDKYSIKWVTECNGQVDFINGFIEVYGDALGLKGSWEGIVHYKNLEATKRTQTISTNAQWFENHSPVDKRFKKEVVKGVTANVVCAAMLGGDEYPASAIGINLPNADWIRAEYGSKSVTISNLTHAYDKAAKGNGFIEEFVIDAQTRELIDTYGNLTDELHTDLHECLGHGSGKLLPDTDPDSLKNYGNTIEEARADLFGLYYMADKKLLELGLLKSEEAFKAQYYSYIMNGLMTQLARIKPDKQIEEAHMQNRALIAWWAYELGKGNNIIEFVKLLDSATNEFKTFVRINDYTALRQIFAQQLAEIQRIKSMGDFDKARELVEGYAVKVDKALHSEVLERYERLNIAPYKGFINPVMNLEFNPDNQIVDVKLDYTETYTDQMMRYSKDYSL
;
A
#
# COMPACT_ATOMS: atom_id res chain seq x y z
N MET A 1 3.66 29.22 -2.15
CA MET A 1 2.42 29.46 -1.36
C MET A 1 2.77 29.35 0.11
N ASN A 2 2.22 30.20 1.00
CA ASN A 2 2.40 30.06 2.45
C ASN A 2 1.78 28.74 2.94
N GLU A 3 2.41 28.07 3.90
CA GLU A 3 1.95 26.80 4.50
C GLU A 3 0.51 26.84 4.99
N ASP A 4 0.05 27.99 5.50
CA ASP A 4 -1.30 28.16 6.05
C ASP A 4 -2.42 28.25 4.98
N SER A 5 -2.09 28.23 3.69
CA SER A 5 -3.07 28.37 2.59
C SER A 5 -3.37 27.08 1.82
N PHE A 6 -2.63 25.99 2.08
CA PHE A 6 -2.80 24.72 1.37
C PHE A 6 -3.86 23.85 2.05
N SER A 7 -4.89 23.45 1.31
CA SER A 7 -5.93 22.53 1.81
C SER A 7 -5.50 21.07 1.61
N TYR A 8 -5.02 20.44 2.68
CA TYR A 8 -4.67 19.01 2.70
C TYR A 8 -5.90 18.10 2.58
N SER A 9 -7.05 18.54 3.05
CA SER A 9 -8.32 17.82 2.89
C SER A 9 -9.04 18.30 1.62
N SER A 10 -9.58 17.35 0.87
CA SER A 10 -10.45 17.60 -0.29
C SER A 10 -11.85 17.04 -0.02
N GLU A 11 -12.42 16.28 -0.94
CA GLU A 11 -13.74 15.67 -0.80
C GLU A 11 -13.75 14.38 0.04
N ARG A 12 -14.95 14.00 0.51
CA ARG A 12 -15.20 12.78 1.27
C ARG A 12 -16.41 12.06 0.71
N PHE A 13 -16.33 10.74 0.59
CA PHE A 13 -17.42 9.93 0.07
C PHE A 13 -17.34 8.50 0.63
N GLY A 14 -18.48 7.95 1.07
CA GLY A 14 -18.50 6.67 1.78
C GLY A 14 -17.58 6.69 3.01
N ASP A 15 -16.69 5.70 3.08
CA ASP A 15 -15.66 5.50 4.11
C ASP A 15 -14.28 6.06 3.72
N ILE A 16 -14.22 6.88 2.66
CA ILE A 16 -13.00 7.44 2.08
C ILE A 16 -12.96 8.96 2.24
N GLN A 17 -11.79 9.48 2.61
CA GLN A 17 -11.45 10.90 2.54
C GLN A 17 -10.29 11.11 1.56
N MET A 18 -10.52 11.96 0.56
CA MET A 18 -9.46 12.37 -0.36
C MET A 18 -8.63 13.49 0.28
N LEU A 19 -7.31 13.31 0.18
CA LEU A 19 -6.30 14.22 0.65
C LEU A 19 -5.48 14.76 -0.54
N ARG A 20 -4.71 15.82 -0.27
CA ARG A 20 -3.70 16.36 -1.18
C ARG A 20 -2.36 16.36 -0.48
N TYR A 21 -1.29 16.25 -1.26
CA TYR A 21 0.09 16.32 -0.77
C TYR A 21 0.86 17.39 -1.54
N ARG A 22 1.77 18.07 -0.86
CA ARG A 22 2.64 19.10 -1.44
C ARG A 22 3.96 18.47 -1.89
N LEU A 23 4.55 18.98 -2.96
CA LEU A 23 5.88 18.58 -3.42
C LEU A 23 6.92 19.53 -2.81
N ASP A 24 7.25 19.29 -1.53
CA ASP A 24 8.19 20.10 -0.77
C ASP A 24 9.60 20.13 -1.39
N GLY A 25 10.10 21.33 -1.71
CA GLY A 25 11.44 21.53 -2.28
C GLY A 25 11.51 21.31 -3.81
N PHE A 26 10.38 21.09 -4.48
CA PHE A 26 10.35 20.90 -5.94
C PHE A 26 10.79 22.15 -6.70
N GLU A 27 10.47 23.35 -6.18
CA GLU A 27 10.85 24.62 -6.80
C GLU A 27 12.37 24.81 -6.84
N ASP A 28 13.09 24.25 -5.86
CA ASP A 28 14.55 24.31 -5.74
C ASP A 28 15.27 23.34 -6.68
N LEU A 29 14.55 22.39 -7.29
CA LEU A 29 15.11 21.46 -8.26
C LEU A 29 15.51 22.18 -9.56
N THR A 30 16.61 21.72 -10.15
CA THR A 30 17.03 22.19 -11.48
C THR A 30 15.96 21.87 -12.53
N LEU A 31 15.89 22.66 -13.61
CA LEU A 31 14.98 22.38 -14.73
C LEU A 31 15.16 20.96 -15.27
N LYS A 32 16.40 20.47 -15.34
CA LYS A 32 16.70 19.09 -15.76
C LYS A 32 16.03 18.06 -14.85
N GLN A 33 16.11 18.22 -13.53
CA GLN A 33 15.45 17.32 -12.57
C GLN A 33 13.93 17.42 -12.65
N LYS A 34 13.37 18.62 -12.79
CA LYS A 34 11.92 18.81 -12.97
C LYS A 34 11.41 18.11 -14.23
N LEU A 35 12.14 18.21 -15.34
CA LEU A 35 11.83 17.50 -16.59
C LEU A 35 11.99 15.98 -16.48
N TYR A 36 12.97 15.52 -15.69
CA TYR A 36 13.14 14.11 -15.39
C TYR A 36 11.93 13.55 -14.63
N ILE A 37 11.53 14.23 -13.54
CA ILE A 37 10.31 13.91 -12.78
C ILE A 37 9.08 13.95 -13.67
N TYR A 38 8.92 14.97 -14.50
CA TYR A 38 7.79 15.08 -15.43
C TYR A 38 7.70 13.86 -16.36
N CYS A 39 8.80 13.47 -17.01
CA CYS A 39 8.79 12.33 -17.93
C CYS A 39 8.48 11.02 -17.20
N LEU A 40 9.05 10.80 -16.01
CA LEU A 40 8.73 9.63 -15.19
C LEU A 40 7.27 9.64 -14.73
N ALA A 41 6.74 10.80 -14.35
CA ALA A 41 5.34 10.96 -13.93
C ALA A 41 4.38 10.61 -15.08
N GLN A 42 4.69 11.04 -16.31
CA GLN A 42 3.94 10.66 -17.50
C GLN A 42 3.96 9.14 -17.72
N ALA A 43 5.13 8.49 -17.59
CA ALA A 43 5.25 7.04 -17.67
C ALA A 43 4.41 6.34 -16.59
N THR A 44 4.39 6.85 -15.36
CA THR A 44 3.62 6.29 -14.25
C THR A 44 2.11 6.37 -14.47
N LEU A 45 1.59 7.45 -15.06
CA LEU A 45 0.14 7.57 -15.28
C LEU A 45 -0.42 6.54 -16.28
N TRP A 46 0.41 6.06 -17.21
CA TRP A 46 0.00 5.07 -18.24
C TRP A 46 -0.25 3.66 -17.71
N GLY A 47 0.19 3.33 -16.50
CA GLY A 47 -0.06 2.00 -15.91
C GLY A 47 -1.40 1.87 -15.17
N ARG A 48 -2.21 2.94 -15.12
CA ARG A 48 -3.54 2.93 -14.49
C ARG A 48 -4.42 1.78 -15.01
N ASP A 49 -4.58 1.68 -16.33
CA ASP A 49 -5.48 0.70 -16.93
C ASP A 49 -5.01 -0.75 -16.79
N ILE A 50 -3.70 -0.95 -16.68
CA ILE A 50 -3.10 -2.25 -16.36
C ILE A 50 -3.64 -2.73 -15.01
N THR A 51 -3.59 -1.87 -14.00
CA THR A 51 -4.04 -2.17 -12.63
C THR A 51 -5.53 -2.46 -12.56
N PHE A 52 -6.36 -1.64 -13.23
CA PHE A 52 -7.80 -1.89 -13.33
C PHE A 52 -8.09 -3.29 -13.89
N HIS A 53 -7.42 -3.66 -14.98
CA HIS A 53 -7.63 -4.95 -15.62
C HIS A 53 -7.07 -6.12 -14.81
N GLN A 54 -5.94 -5.94 -14.11
CA GLN A 54 -5.40 -6.93 -13.17
C GLN A 54 -6.37 -7.21 -12.03
N PHE A 55 -7.06 -6.19 -11.51
CA PHE A 55 -8.01 -6.35 -10.40
C PHE A 55 -9.37 -6.94 -10.80
N GLY A 56 -9.62 -7.11 -12.10
CA GLY A 56 -10.83 -7.76 -12.58
C GLY A 56 -11.02 -7.58 -14.08
N LYS A 57 -11.34 -8.68 -14.77
CA LYS A 57 -11.45 -8.69 -16.24
C LYS A 57 -12.51 -7.74 -16.81
N TYR A 58 -13.53 -7.39 -16.02
CA TYR A 58 -14.61 -6.49 -16.43
C TYR A 58 -14.40 -5.03 -15.98
N ASN A 59 -13.37 -4.74 -15.17
CA ASN A 59 -13.25 -3.44 -14.50
C ASN A 59 -13.10 -2.27 -15.49
N LEU A 60 -12.36 -2.44 -16.59
CA LEU A 60 -12.24 -1.40 -17.63
C LEU A 60 -13.58 -1.11 -18.31
N GLN A 61 -14.34 -2.15 -18.65
CA GLN A 61 -15.67 -2.02 -19.27
C GLN A 61 -16.66 -1.37 -18.29
N ILE A 62 -16.66 -1.79 -17.03
CA ILE A 62 -17.51 -1.21 -15.98
C ILE A 62 -17.16 0.27 -15.76
N ARG A 63 -15.87 0.59 -15.59
CA ARG A 63 -15.41 1.96 -15.43
C ARG A 63 -15.89 2.83 -16.60
N LYS A 64 -15.62 2.41 -17.84
CA LYS A 64 -16.04 3.15 -19.05
C LYS A 64 -17.55 3.33 -19.13
N ALA A 65 -18.33 2.29 -18.85
CA ALA A 65 -19.79 2.35 -18.84
C ALA A 65 -20.32 3.40 -17.85
N LEU A 66 -19.80 3.39 -16.62
CA LEU A 66 -20.17 4.36 -15.58
C LEU A 66 -19.74 5.79 -15.93
N GLU A 67 -18.50 5.95 -16.43
CA GLU A 67 -17.95 7.24 -16.89
C GLU A 67 -18.78 7.84 -18.03
N CYS A 68 -19.21 7.02 -18.99
CA CYS A 68 -20.09 7.45 -20.07
C CYS A 68 -21.44 7.94 -19.53
N ILE A 69 -22.03 7.24 -18.55
CA ILE A 69 -23.30 7.68 -17.93
C ILE A 69 -23.15 9.06 -17.27
N VAL A 70 -22.05 9.27 -16.54
CA VAL A 70 -21.76 10.55 -15.88
C VAL A 70 -21.45 11.65 -16.89
N ALA A 71 -20.64 11.37 -17.91
CA ALA A 71 -20.30 12.33 -18.96
C ALA A 71 -21.53 12.77 -19.77
N GLU A 72 -22.46 11.85 -20.03
CA GLU A 72 -23.72 12.10 -20.73
C GLU A 72 -24.81 12.68 -19.82
N LYS A 73 -24.55 12.80 -18.52
CA LYS A 73 -25.47 13.38 -17.53
C LYS A 73 -26.87 12.76 -17.56
N TYR A 74 -26.93 11.45 -17.81
CA TYR A 74 -28.20 10.75 -17.99
C TYR A 74 -29.05 10.83 -16.71
N LYS A 75 -30.15 11.58 -16.76
CA LYS A 75 -31.04 11.87 -15.62
C LYS A 75 -30.25 12.39 -14.39
N GLU A 76 -29.36 13.37 -14.58
CA GLU A 76 -28.41 13.87 -13.55
C GLU A 76 -29.01 14.27 -12.19
N TYR A 77 -30.30 14.64 -12.15
CA TYR A 77 -30.97 15.03 -10.91
C TYR A 77 -31.60 13.87 -10.13
N SER A 78 -31.60 12.65 -10.69
CA SER A 78 -32.18 11.47 -10.05
C SER A 78 -31.30 10.93 -8.91
N ASP A 79 -31.93 10.29 -7.93
CA ASP A 79 -31.19 9.66 -6.82
C ASP A 79 -30.32 8.48 -7.32
N ASP A 80 -30.77 7.77 -8.35
CA ASP A 80 -29.99 6.74 -9.03
C ASP A 80 -28.69 7.31 -9.63
N PHE A 81 -28.73 8.49 -10.25
CA PHE A 81 -27.52 9.12 -10.80
C PHE A 81 -26.53 9.50 -9.69
N LYS A 82 -27.00 10.14 -8.61
CA LYS A 82 -26.14 10.49 -7.46
C LYS A 82 -25.53 9.25 -6.80
N ALA A 83 -26.31 8.18 -6.68
CA ALA A 83 -25.83 6.89 -6.17
C ALA A 83 -24.81 6.24 -7.12
N LEU A 84 -24.98 6.39 -8.43
CA LEU A 84 -24.01 5.96 -9.44
C LEU A 84 -22.71 6.78 -9.37
N GLU A 85 -22.78 8.10 -9.22
CA GLU A 85 -21.58 8.95 -9.04
C GLU A 85 -20.77 8.51 -7.82
N LEU A 86 -21.46 8.24 -6.69
CA LEU A 86 -20.82 7.72 -5.49
C LEU A 86 -20.18 6.34 -5.73
N TYR A 87 -20.86 5.45 -6.47
CA TYR A 87 -20.30 4.15 -6.84
C TYR A 87 -19.08 4.28 -7.75
N LEU A 88 -19.13 5.17 -8.74
CA LEU A 88 -18.02 5.43 -9.65
C LEU A 88 -16.80 5.99 -8.91
N LYS A 89 -16.99 6.90 -7.95
CA LYS A 89 -15.89 7.38 -7.09
C LYS A 89 -15.21 6.25 -6.32
N LYS A 90 -15.98 5.29 -5.82
CA LYS A 90 -15.43 4.08 -5.17
C LYS A 90 -14.69 3.18 -6.18
N VAL A 91 -15.22 3.05 -7.39
CA VAL A 91 -14.58 2.29 -8.47
C VAL A 91 -13.24 2.90 -8.88
N TRP A 92 -13.18 4.23 -9.01
CA TRP A 92 -11.93 4.94 -9.24
C TRP A 92 -10.95 4.77 -8.09
N PHE A 93 -11.43 4.82 -6.85
CA PHE A 93 -10.57 4.77 -5.67
C PHE A 93 -9.94 3.40 -5.47
N ALA A 94 -10.67 2.33 -5.79
CA ALA A 94 -10.19 0.97 -5.58
C ALA A 94 -9.63 0.30 -6.85
N SER A 95 -9.49 1.06 -7.95
CA SER A 95 -9.10 0.53 -9.26
C SER A 95 -9.95 -0.67 -9.71
N GLY A 96 -11.25 -0.67 -9.38
CA GLY A 96 -12.14 -1.81 -9.63
C GLY A 96 -13.41 -1.79 -8.77
N ILE A 97 -14.25 -2.81 -8.90
CA ILE A 97 -15.56 -2.90 -8.22
C ILE A 97 -15.51 -3.49 -6.80
N HIS A 98 -14.32 -3.68 -6.25
CA HIS A 98 -14.10 -4.27 -4.93
C HIS A 98 -13.42 -3.27 -4.01
N HIS A 99 -13.71 -3.35 -2.72
CA HIS A 99 -13.11 -2.48 -1.73
C HIS A 99 -11.59 -2.68 -1.66
N HIS A 100 -10.81 -1.60 -1.82
CA HIS A 100 -9.34 -1.62 -1.84
C HIS A 100 -8.71 -2.35 -0.66
N TYR A 101 -9.28 -2.18 0.55
CA TYR A 101 -8.81 -2.81 1.79
C TYR A 101 -9.47 -4.17 2.09
N ALA A 102 -10.79 -4.21 2.27
CA ALA A 102 -11.53 -5.42 2.66
C ALA A 102 -11.74 -6.46 1.54
N MET A 103 -11.38 -6.15 0.29
CA MET A 103 -11.56 -7.00 -0.90
C MET A 103 -13.00 -7.37 -1.28
N ASP A 104 -14.01 -7.06 -0.43
CA ASP A 104 -15.43 -7.29 -0.72
C ASP A 104 -15.90 -6.47 -1.92
N LYS A 105 -16.78 -7.03 -2.76
CA LYS A 105 -17.44 -6.31 -3.86
C LYS A 105 -18.34 -5.18 -3.33
N PHE A 106 -18.35 -4.04 -4.01
CA PHE A 106 -19.27 -2.95 -3.70
C PHE A 106 -20.73 -3.32 -4.01
N VAL A 107 -21.64 -2.90 -3.14
CA VAL A 107 -23.08 -2.99 -3.38
C VAL A 107 -23.56 -1.67 -4.01
N PRO A 108 -24.10 -1.70 -5.25
CA PRO A 108 -24.64 -0.50 -5.89
C PRO A 108 -25.90 -0.01 -5.16
N ALA A 109 -26.01 1.31 -4.96
CA ALA A 109 -27.19 1.96 -4.39
C ALA A 109 -28.11 2.58 -5.45
N PHE A 110 -27.84 2.33 -6.73
CA PHE A 110 -28.68 2.69 -7.87
C PHE A 110 -29.34 1.44 -8.45
N SER A 111 -30.42 1.60 -9.22
CA SER A 111 -31.19 0.47 -9.74
C SER A 111 -30.57 -0.17 -10.98
N ARG A 112 -30.72 -1.50 -11.11
CA ARG A 112 -30.33 -2.25 -12.32
C ARG A 112 -31.03 -1.72 -13.57
N ASN A 113 -32.30 -1.33 -13.44
CA ASN A 113 -33.09 -0.79 -14.54
C ASN A 113 -32.53 0.56 -15.01
N PHE A 114 -32.21 1.47 -14.09
CA PHE A 114 -31.58 2.75 -14.44
C PHE A 114 -30.29 2.54 -15.22
N PHE A 115 -29.41 1.65 -14.75
CA PHE A 115 -28.15 1.33 -15.43
C PHE A 115 -28.37 0.80 -16.85
N ALA A 116 -29.29 -0.15 -17.02
CA ALA A 116 -29.58 -0.73 -18.33
C ALA A 116 -30.22 0.29 -19.29
N GLU A 117 -31.15 1.11 -18.82
CA GLU A 117 -31.76 2.19 -19.62
C GLU A 117 -30.72 3.24 -20.03
N ALA A 118 -29.83 3.64 -19.11
CA ALA A 118 -28.80 4.62 -19.37
C ALA A 118 -27.87 4.15 -20.51
N LEU A 119 -27.35 2.93 -20.40
CA LEU A 119 -26.47 2.37 -21.44
C LEU A 119 -27.20 2.16 -22.78
N SER A 120 -28.48 1.76 -22.73
CA SER A 120 -29.30 1.64 -23.95
C SER A 120 -29.49 2.98 -24.64
N SER A 121 -29.69 4.06 -23.86
CA SER A 121 -29.84 5.42 -24.37
C SER A 121 -28.53 6.00 -24.93
N ILE A 122 -27.39 5.64 -24.35
CA ILE A 122 -26.06 6.10 -24.78
C ILE A 122 -25.64 5.43 -26.09
N GLY A 123 -25.93 4.13 -26.22
CA GLY A 123 -25.67 3.36 -27.44
C GLY A 123 -24.21 2.94 -27.64
N LYS A 124 -23.98 2.09 -28.65
CA LYS A 124 -22.67 1.44 -28.91
C LYS A 124 -21.54 2.42 -29.18
N GLU A 125 -21.80 3.44 -30.00
CA GLU A 125 -20.77 4.38 -30.48
C GLU A 125 -20.07 5.09 -29.31
N LYS A 126 -20.85 5.65 -28.39
CA LYS A 126 -20.33 6.37 -27.22
C LYS A 126 -19.70 5.44 -26.18
N LEU A 127 -20.17 4.20 -26.09
CA LEU A 127 -19.54 3.16 -25.28
C LEU A 127 -18.25 2.62 -25.93
N GLY A 128 -17.96 3.00 -27.18
CA GLY A 128 -16.85 2.53 -27.99
C GLY A 128 -16.84 1.00 -28.10
N LEU A 129 -18.03 0.43 -28.32
CA LEU A 129 -18.20 -0.99 -28.67
C LEU A 129 -18.05 -1.16 -30.18
N ASP A 130 -17.45 -2.26 -30.59
CA ASP A 130 -17.32 -2.63 -32.00
C ASP A 130 -18.70 -2.91 -32.62
N ALA A 131 -18.80 -2.81 -33.96
CA ALA A 131 -20.05 -3.01 -34.67
C ALA A 131 -20.70 -4.38 -34.37
N GLU A 132 -19.87 -5.41 -34.24
CA GLU A 132 -20.24 -6.80 -33.98
C GLU A 132 -20.60 -7.08 -32.51
N GLU A 133 -20.20 -6.22 -31.56
CA GLU A 133 -20.49 -6.42 -30.14
C GLU A 133 -21.96 -6.16 -29.84
N SER A 134 -22.64 -7.10 -29.20
CA SER A 134 -24.04 -6.95 -28.81
C SER A 134 -24.19 -6.01 -27.62
N LEU A 135 -24.87 -4.87 -27.81
CA LEU A 135 -25.14 -3.90 -26.73
C LEU A 135 -25.95 -4.57 -25.61
N THR A 136 -26.90 -5.43 -25.98
CA THR A 136 -27.72 -6.16 -25.01
C THR A 136 -26.89 -7.12 -24.18
N ASP A 137 -25.96 -7.87 -24.79
CA ASP A 137 -25.11 -8.80 -24.05
C ASP A 137 -24.09 -8.07 -23.18
N TYR A 138 -23.57 -6.94 -23.65
CA TYR A 138 -22.73 -6.04 -22.87
C TYR A 138 -23.46 -5.57 -21.60
N ILE A 139 -24.67 -5.02 -21.76
CA ILE A 139 -25.50 -4.55 -20.63
C ILE A 139 -25.82 -5.70 -19.68
N ASN A 140 -26.21 -6.86 -20.20
CA ASN A 140 -26.55 -8.03 -19.39
C ASN A 140 -25.35 -8.52 -18.57
N THR A 141 -24.18 -8.63 -19.22
CA THR A 141 -22.94 -9.06 -18.58
C THR A 141 -22.52 -8.11 -17.47
N LEU A 142 -22.44 -6.80 -17.76
CA LEU A 142 -22.05 -5.83 -16.75
C LEU A 142 -23.07 -5.73 -15.63
N SER A 143 -24.37 -5.84 -15.94
CA SER A 143 -25.42 -5.86 -14.93
C SER A 143 -25.29 -7.07 -14.02
N GLU A 144 -24.96 -8.25 -14.55
CA GLU A 144 -24.74 -9.43 -13.73
C GLU A 144 -23.56 -9.23 -12.77
N VAL A 145 -22.44 -8.72 -13.29
CA VAL A 145 -21.22 -8.51 -12.50
C VAL A 145 -21.42 -7.46 -11.40
N ILE A 146 -22.10 -6.35 -11.71
CA ILE A 146 -22.31 -5.25 -10.76
C ILE A 146 -23.37 -5.60 -9.71
N PHE A 147 -24.50 -6.18 -10.12
CA PHE A 147 -25.68 -6.28 -9.25
C PHE A 147 -25.87 -7.65 -8.57
N ASN A 148 -25.31 -8.76 -9.09
CA ASN A 148 -25.44 -10.06 -8.43
C ASN A 148 -24.37 -10.19 -7.33
N PRO A 149 -24.72 -10.16 -6.02
CA PRO A 149 -23.73 -10.23 -4.94
C PRO A 149 -22.93 -11.54 -4.92
N ALA A 150 -23.44 -12.63 -5.50
CA ALA A 150 -22.73 -13.91 -5.58
C ALA A 150 -21.72 -13.96 -6.74
N CYS A 151 -21.82 -13.08 -7.73
CA CYS A 151 -20.85 -12.98 -8.82
C CYS A 151 -19.62 -12.23 -8.32
N MET A 152 -18.43 -12.85 -8.35
CA MET A 152 -17.16 -12.18 -7.98
C MET A 152 -17.20 -11.45 -6.62
N PRO A 153 -17.59 -12.13 -5.52
CA PRO A 153 -17.87 -11.48 -4.24
C PRO A 153 -16.64 -10.87 -3.56
N LYS A 154 -15.44 -11.41 -3.82
CA LYS A 154 -14.16 -10.90 -3.30
C LYS A 154 -13.13 -10.75 -4.42
N ARG A 155 -12.34 -9.67 -4.38
CA ARG A 155 -11.18 -9.47 -5.28
C ARG A 155 -10.11 -10.51 -5.03
N VAL A 156 -9.77 -10.69 -3.75
CA VAL A 156 -8.81 -11.67 -3.24
C VAL A 156 -9.47 -12.42 -2.11
N ASN A 157 -9.52 -13.74 -2.21
CA ASN A 157 -10.03 -14.61 -1.16
C ASN A 157 -8.87 -15.40 -0.54
N LYS A 158 -8.79 -15.42 0.80
CA LYS A 158 -7.79 -16.18 1.57
C LYS A 158 -8.43 -17.15 2.57
N ALA A 159 -9.73 -17.41 2.43
CA ALA A 159 -10.47 -18.27 3.35
C ALA A 159 -9.96 -19.71 3.31
N GLU A 160 -9.78 -20.31 4.48
CA GLU A 160 -9.38 -21.70 4.64
C GLU A 160 -10.40 -22.65 3.96
N GLY A 161 -9.89 -23.65 3.24
CA GLY A 161 -10.70 -24.67 2.56
C GLY A 161 -11.32 -24.25 1.22
N ALA A 162 -11.14 -23.00 0.77
CA ALA A 162 -11.57 -22.55 -0.56
C ALA A 162 -10.45 -22.72 -1.60
N ASP A 163 -10.82 -22.98 -2.87
CA ASP A 163 -9.90 -22.78 -4.01
C ASP A 163 -9.75 -21.27 -4.22
N VAL A 164 -8.66 -20.71 -3.68
CA VAL A 164 -8.48 -19.25 -3.63
C VAL A 164 -8.33 -18.62 -5.01
N ILE A 165 -7.94 -19.41 -6.02
CA ILE A 165 -7.82 -18.93 -7.40
C ILE A 165 -9.21 -18.82 -8.04
N LYS A 166 -10.04 -19.84 -7.93
CA LYS A 166 -11.40 -19.80 -8.52
C LYS A 166 -12.35 -18.84 -7.80
N THR A 167 -12.10 -18.57 -6.53
CA THR A 167 -12.97 -17.74 -5.67
C THR A 167 -12.51 -16.29 -5.56
N SER A 168 -11.37 -15.93 -6.16
CA SER A 168 -10.89 -14.55 -6.29
C SER A 168 -11.31 -13.95 -7.63
N ALA A 169 -11.72 -12.68 -7.63
CA ALA A 169 -12.14 -11.96 -8.84
C ALA A 169 -11.00 -11.27 -9.60
N ASN A 170 -9.79 -11.22 -9.03
CA ASN A 170 -8.61 -10.73 -9.74
C ASN A 170 -8.38 -11.50 -11.05
N ASN A 171 -7.69 -10.88 -11.99
CA ASN A 171 -7.56 -11.35 -13.36
C ASN A 171 -6.15 -11.87 -13.68
N TYR A 172 -5.50 -12.47 -12.67
CA TYR A 172 -4.19 -13.07 -12.85
C TYR A 172 -4.24 -14.50 -13.40
N TYR A 173 -5.42 -15.11 -13.34
CA TYR A 173 -5.64 -16.52 -13.65
C TYR A 173 -6.92 -16.69 -14.47
N GLU A 174 -6.90 -17.56 -15.48
CA GLU A 174 -8.07 -17.82 -16.32
C GLU A 174 -8.30 -19.32 -16.53
N GLY A 175 -9.42 -19.81 -16.00
CA GLY A 175 -9.85 -21.20 -16.20
C GLY A 175 -9.00 -22.25 -15.47
N VAL A 176 -8.24 -21.87 -14.45
CA VAL A 176 -7.32 -22.75 -13.70
C VAL A 176 -7.79 -22.96 -12.25
N SER A 177 -7.40 -24.06 -11.61
CA SER A 177 -7.53 -24.25 -10.15
C SER A 177 -6.27 -23.83 -9.39
N GLN A 178 -6.41 -23.62 -8.07
CA GLN A 178 -5.27 -23.43 -7.18
C GLN A 178 -4.21 -24.53 -7.33
N GLU A 179 -4.62 -25.81 -7.29
CA GLU A 179 -3.70 -26.95 -7.39
C GLU A 179 -2.93 -26.96 -8.74
N GLU A 180 -3.60 -26.57 -9.83
CA GLU A 180 -2.97 -26.46 -11.15
C GLU A 180 -1.90 -25.37 -11.17
N VAL A 181 -2.16 -24.23 -10.52
CA VAL A 181 -1.23 -23.10 -10.40
C VAL A 181 -0.01 -23.51 -9.58
N GLU A 182 -0.21 -24.06 -8.38
CA GLU A 182 0.86 -24.49 -7.49
C GLU A 182 1.77 -25.52 -8.18
N ARG A 183 1.16 -26.54 -8.81
CA ARG A 183 1.91 -27.57 -9.56
C ARG A 183 2.67 -26.98 -10.74
N PHE A 184 2.09 -26.03 -11.47
CA PHE A 184 2.73 -25.40 -12.61
C PHE A 184 4.00 -24.66 -12.20
N TYR A 185 3.94 -23.80 -11.19
CA TYR A 185 5.09 -23.01 -10.74
C TYR A 185 6.12 -23.83 -9.98
N ALA A 186 5.71 -24.85 -9.20
CA ALA A 186 6.64 -25.78 -8.58
C ALA A 186 7.50 -26.49 -9.65
N LYS A 187 6.86 -27.04 -10.69
CA LYS A 187 7.56 -27.69 -11.81
C LYS A 187 8.46 -26.69 -12.55
N LYS A 188 7.97 -25.49 -12.82
CA LYS A 188 8.76 -24.45 -13.50
C LYS A 188 10.04 -24.13 -12.74
N LYS A 189 9.95 -23.94 -11.41
CA LYS A 189 11.08 -23.69 -10.51
C LYS A 189 12.04 -24.89 -10.45
N GLU A 190 11.54 -26.12 -10.45
CA GLU A 190 12.38 -27.33 -10.44
C GLU A 190 13.24 -27.45 -11.71
N THR A 191 12.65 -27.15 -12.87
CA THR A 191 13.30 -27.30 -14.19
C THR A 191 14.12 -26.09 -14.65
N ALA A 192 14.06 -24.98 -13.92
CA ALA A 192 14.75 -23.75 -14.31
C ALA A 192 16.26 -23.80 -14.02
N ASP A 193 17.05 -23.21 -14.91
CA ASP A 193 18.50 -23.04 -14.73
C ASP A 193 18.81 -22.12 -13.53
N ASP A 194 18.10 -20.98 -13.43
CA ASP A 194 18.12 -20.11 -12.25
C ASP A 194 16.81 -20.22 -11.47
N LYS A 195 16.88 -20.89 -10.32
CA LYS A 195 15.72 -21.12 -9.45
C LYS A 195 15.34 -19.91 -8.59
N ARG A 196 16.12 -18.83 -8.66
CA ARG A 196 15.94 -17.62 -7.86
C ARG A 196 15.03 -16.58 -8.52
N LEU A 197 14.67 -16.79 -9.79
CA LEU A 197 13.77 -15.90 -10.53
C LEU A 197 12.37 -15.88 -9.89
N SER A 198 11.72 -14.71 -9.95
CA SER A 198 10.35 -14.49 -9.45
C SER A 198 9.29 -15.09 -10.38
N PHE A 199 9.22 -16.42 -10.46
CA PHE A 199 8.33 -17.11 -11.40
C PHE A 199 6.86 -16.70 -11.26
N GLY A 200 6.28 -16.24 -12.36
CA GLY A 200 4.88 -15.83 -12.43
C GLY A 200 4.66 -14.32 -12.27
N LEU A 201 5.65 -13.54 -11.82
CA LEU A 201 5.48 -12.14 -11.43
C LEU A 201 4.74 -11.28 -12.47
N ASN A 202 5.03 -11.46 -13.76
CA ASN A 202 4.57 -10.58 -14.84
C ASN A 202 3.73 -11.30 -15.91
N SER A 203 2.86 -12.23 -15.51
CA SER A 203 2.07 -13.01 -16.47
C SER A 203 0.68 -13.36 -15.96
N THR A 204 -0.26 -13.60 -16.88
CA THR A 204 -1.51 -14.30 -16.56
C THR A 204 -1.34 -15.78 -16.89
N LEU A 205 -1.65 -16.68 -15.96
CA LEU A 205 -1.71 -18.11 -16.26
C LEU A 205 -3.11 -18.48 -16.77
N VAL A 206 -3.18 -19.07 -17.96
CA VAL A 206 -4.44 -19.46 -18.58
C VAL A 206 -4.45 -20.94 -18.94
N LYS A 207 -5.64 -21.55 -18.88
CA LYS A 207 -5.87 -22.90 -19.37
C LYS A 207 -6.58 -22.89 -20.71
N ARG A 208 -5.95 -23.45 -21.74
CA ARG A 208 -6.55 -23.68 -23.07
C ARG A 208 -6.65 -25.18 -23.32
N GLY A 209 -7.86 -25.73 -23.22
CA GLY A 209 -8.07 -27.18 -23.23
C GLY A 209 -7.31 -27.84 -22.07
N ASP A 210 -6.39 -28.75 -22.38
CA ASP A 210 -5.55 -29.45 -21.39
C ASP A 210 -4.18 -28.79 -21.18
N THR A 211 -3.92 -27.63 -21.80
CA THR A 211 -2.64 -26.94 -21.73
C THR A 211 -2.68 -25.71 -20.83
N LEU A 212 -1.65 -25.55 -19.99
CA LEU A 212 -1.42 -24.36 -19.18
C LEU A 212 -0.33 -23.51 -19.84
N GLU A 213 -0.60 -22.23 -20.05
CA GLU A 213 0.35 -21.29 -20.63
C GLU A 213 0.34 -19.95 -19.88
N GLU A 214 1.50 -19.28 -19.87
CA GLU A 214 1.60 -17.91 -19.38
C GLU A 214 1.48 -16.91 -20.52
N ILE A 215 0.55 -15.97 -20.38
CA ILE A 215 0.46 -14.78 -21.22
C ILE A 215 1.24 -13.68 -20.52
N VAL A 216 2.48 -13.48 -20.95
CA VAL A 216 3.41 -12.51 -20.37
C VAL A 216 2.97 -11.07 -20.68
N TRP A 217 3.12 -10.19 -19.68
CA TRP A 217 2.83 -8.78 -19.75
C TRP A 217 4.05 -8.01 -20.26
N LYS A 218 4.00 -7.60 -21.54
CA LYS A 218 5.12 -6.97 -22.24
C LYS A 218 4.64 -6.18 -23.46
N LEU A 219 5.53 -5.45 -24.12
CA LEU A 219 5.25 -4.60 -25.28
C LEU A 219 4.46 -5.33 -26.38
N ASN A 220 4.85 -6.55 -26.74
CA ASN A 220 4.17 -7.37 -27.74
C ASN A 220 3.28 -8.46 -27.13
N GLY A 221 2.77 -8.24 -25.90
CA GLY A 221 1.97 -9.19 -25.13
C GLY A 221 0.70 -8.56 -24.55
N ARG A 222 0.18 -9.16 -23.48
CA ARG A 222 -0.94 -8.58 -22.74
C ARG A 222 -0.47 -7.26 -22.11
N TYR A 223 -1.28 -6.21 -22.23
CA TYR A 223 -0.93 -4.81 -21.89
C TYR A 223 0.09 -4.11 -22.80
N GLY A 224 0.35 -4.61 -24.01
CA GLY A 224 1.31 -4.01 -24.93
C GLY A 224 1.09 -2.52 -25.22
N LYS A 225 -0.16 -2.09 -25.43
CA LYS A 225 -0.52 -0.68 -25.71
C LYS A 225 -0.12 0.29 -24.59
N PRO A 226 -0.55 0.12 -23.32
CA PRO A 226 -0.08 1.00 -22.25
C PRO A 226 1.44 0.85 -22.00
N ILE A 227 2.01 -0.34 -22.12
CA ILE A 227 3.47 -0.55 -21.98
C ILE A 227 4.27 0.23 -23.04
N GLU A 228 3.76 0.33 -24.27
CA GLU A 228 4.36 1.17 -25.32
C GLU A 228 4.45 2.64 -24.89
N GLN A 229 3.38 3.18 -24.29
CA GLN A 229 3.38 4.55 -23.78
C GLN A 229 4.31 4.72 -22.58
N ILE A 230 4.39 3.73 -21.67
CA ILE A 230 5.37 3.71 -20.58
C ILE A 230 6.79 3.79 -21.16
N ILE A 231 7.13 2.92 -22.13
CA ILE A 231 8.43 2.90 -22.81
C ILE A 231 8.71 4.23 -23.51
N HIS A 232 7.71 4.84 -24.16
CA HIS A 232 7.86 6.14 -24.83
C HIS A 232 8.35 7.22 -23.86
N TRP A 233 7.72 7.33 -22.69
CA TRP A 233 8.07 8.34 -21.69
C TRP A 233 9.37 8.00 -20.94
N LEU A 234 9.63 6.73 -20.67
CA LEU A 234 10.93 6.27 -20.16
C LEU A 234 12.07 6.65 -21.10
N ASN A 235 11.91 6.47 -22.41
CA ASN A 235 12.92 6.90 -23.40
C ASN A 235 13.17 8.41 -23.36
N LYS A 236 12.12 9.23 -23.21
CA LYS A 236 12.27 10.69 -23.04
C LYS A 236 13.03 11.04 -21.76
N ALA A 237 12.79 10.31 -20.67
CA ALA A 237 13.43 10.53 -19.38
C ALA A 237 14.96 10.33 -19.42
N ILE A 238 15.49 9.51 -20.32
CA ILE A 238 16.95 9.26 -20.49
C ILE A 238 17.73 10.56 -20.70
N ALA A 239 17.16 11.53 -21.44
CA ALA A 239 17.81 12.82 -21.72
C ALA A 239 18.01 13.67 -20.44
N TYR A 240 17.18 13.42 -19.42
CA TYR A 240 17.14 14.22 -18.20
C TYR A 240 17.73 13.49 -16.98
N CYS A 241 18.19 12.24 -17.14
CA CYS A 241 18.89 11.50 -16.08
C CYS A 241 20.08 12.30 -15.53
N GLU A 242 20.24 12.25 -14.21
CA GLU A 242 21.25 13.01 -13.49
C GLU A 242 22.65 12.38 -13.65
N ASN A 243 22.69 11.06 -13.82
CA ASN A 243 23.92 10.30 -14.03
C ASN A 243 23.73 9.13 -15.01
N ASP A 244 24.84 8.50 -15.42
CA ASP A 244 24.80 7.40 -16.40
C ASP A 244 24.24 6.09 -15.82
N ASN A 245 24.29 5.89 -14.50
CA ASN A 245 23.65 4.73 -13.87
C ASN A 245 22.12 4.79 -14.03
N GLN A 246 21.50 5.95 -13.79
CA GLN A 246 20.07 6.17 -14.00
C GLN A 246 19.67 5.94 -15.47
N LYS A 247 20.51 6.34 -16.44
CA LYS A 247 20.25 6.03 -17.86
C LYS A 247 20.22 4.53 -18.11
N GLU A 248 21.15 3.79 -17.51
CA GLU A 248 21.22 2.34 -17.64
C GLU A 248 20.05 1.63 -16.95
N ILE A 249 19.63 2.11 -15.77
CA ILE A 249 18.42 1.63 -15.08
C ILE A 249 17.21 1.72 -16.02
N ILE A 250 17.00 2.88 -16.65
CA ILE A 250 15.87 3.08 -17.57
C ILE A 250 15.98 2.15 -18.79
N ARG A 251 17.18 1.96 -19.36
CA ARG A 251 17.37 1.04 -20.49
C ARG A 251 17.09 -0.41 -20.12
N LEU A 252 17.52 -0.85 -18.93
CA LEU A 252 17.22 -2.19 -18.42
C LEU A 252 15.72 -2.36 -18.19
N LEU A 253 15.04 -1.36 -17.64
CA LEU A 253 13.59 -1.38 -17.46
C LEU A 253 12.85 -1.47 -18.81
N ILE A 254 13.26 -0.69 -19.81
CA ILE A 254 12.72 -0.77 -21.17
C ILE A 254 12.97 -2.16 -21.78
N THR A 255 14.16 -2.73 -21.53
CA THR A 255 14.51 -4.08 -21.99
C THR A 255 13.54 -5.10 -21.39
N TYR A 256 13.32 -5.04 -20.07
CA TYR A 256 12.35 -5.89 -19.37
C TYR A 256 10.93 -5.75 -19.93
N TYR A 257 10.43 -4.51 -20.11
CA TYR A 257 9.11 -4.30 -20.70
C TYR A 257 9.00 -4.79 -22.14
N THR A 258 10.11 -4.84 -22.87
CA THR A 258 10.15 -5.33 -24.25
C THR A 258 10.20 -6.85 -24.31
N SER A 259 11.08 -7.48 -23.52
CA SER A 259 11.32 -8.93 -23.52
C SER A 259 10.27 -9.70 -22.73
N GLY A 260 9.87 -9.14 -21.58
CA GLY A 260 9.08 -9.78 -20.53
C GLY A 260 9.87 -10.81 -19.71
N ASP A 261 11.19 -10.85 -19.83
CA ASP A 261 12.05 -11.83 -19.15
C ASP A 261 12.32 -11.41 -17.71
N LEU A 262 12.06 -12.32 -16.76
CA LEU A 262 12.31 -12.08 -15.33
C LEU A 262 13.82 -11.92 -15.03
N ALA A 263 14.70 -12.50 -15.83
CA ALA A 263 16.14 -12.27 -15.68
C ALA A 263 16.53 -10.83 -16.04
N ASP A 264 15.81 -10.17 -16.95
CA ASP A 264 16.02 -8.75 -17.24
C ASP A 264 15.48 -7.85 -16.11
N PHE A 265 14.39 -8.29 -15.46
CA PHE A 265 13.90 -7.63 -14.24
C PHE A 265 14.92 -7.69 -13.11
N ASP A 266 15.53 -8.85 -12.86
CA ASP A 266 16.57 -8.99 -11.83
C ASP A 266 17.81 -8.11 -12.15
N LYS A 267 18.23 -8.03 -13.42
CA LYS A 267 19.31 -7.11 -13.84
C LYS A 267 18.93 -5.65 -13.57
N TYR A 268 17.70 -5.26 -13.91
CA TYR A 268 17.15 -3.95 -13.58
C TYR A 268 17.18 -3.70 -12.08
N SER A 269 16.67 -4.62 -11.27
CA SER A 269 16.60 -4.50 -9.81
C SER A 269 17.98 -4.37 -9.16
N ILE A 270 18.97 -5.16 -9.61
CA ILE A 270 20.37 -5.06 -9.16
C ILE A 270 20.95 -3.69 -9.52
N LYS A 271 20.73 -3.20 -10.74
CA LYS A 271 21.23 -1.89 -11.15
C LYS A 271 20.54 -0.75 -10.40
N TRP A 272 19.23 -0.88 -10.18
CA TRP A 272 18.42 0.08 -9.44
C TRP A 272 18.88 0.19 -7.99
N VAL A 273 19.06 -0.93 -7.29
CA VAL A 273 19.42 -0.92 -5.86
C VAL A 273 20.84 -0.40 -5.61
N THR A 274 21.75 -0.53 -6.58
CA THR A 274 23.15 -0.10 -6.46
C THR A 274 23.39 1.37 -6.83
N GLU A 275 22.42 2.04 -7.44
CA GLU A 275 22.49 3.48 -7.73
C GLU A 275 21.84 4.28 -6.60
N CYS A 276 22.67 4.90 -5.74
CA CYS A 276 22.22 5.65 -4.56
C CYS A 276 22.57 7.16 -4.58
N ASN A 277 23.17 7.67 -5.65
CA ASN A 277 23.64 9.05 -5.81
C ASN A 277 22.56 10.01 -6.36
N GLY A 278 21.60 9.52 -7.15
CA GLY A 278 20.56 10.36 -7.76
C GLY A 278 19.72 11.13 -6.72
N GLN A 279 19.29 12.34 -7.06
CA GLN A 279 18.33 13.11 -6.27
C GLN A 279 16.90 12.62 -6.54
N VAL A 280 16.62 12.23 -7.79
CA VAL A 280 15.34 11.68 -8.27
C VAL A 280 15.48 10.16 -8.41
N ASP A 281 14.45 9.43 -8.00
CA ASP A 281 14.34 7.99 -8.17
C ASP A 281 12.88 7.60 -8.42
N PHE A 282 12.64 6.36 -8.84
CA PHE A 282 11.31 5.90 -9.21
C PHE A 282 11.16 4.39 -9.11
N ILE A 283 9.92 3.96 -8.96
CA ILE A 283 9.44 2.60 -9.14
C ILE A 283 8.43 2.64 -10.28
N ASN A 284 8.51 1.68 -11.20
CA ASN A 284 7.58 1.56 -12.33
C ASN A 284 7.65 0.12 -12.86
N GLY A 285 6.69 -0.73 -12.48
CA GLY A 285 6.76 -2.15 -12.81
C GLY A 285 5.67 -2.99 -12.15
N PHE A 286 5.81 -4.32 -12.28
CA PHE A 286 5.01 -5.31 -11.55
C PHE A 286 5.76 -5.70 -10.28
N ILE A 287 5.31 -5.22 -9.12
CA ILE A 287 6.14 -5.20 -7.90
C ILE A 287 5.53 -6.03 -6.78
N GLU A 288 4.40 -5.58 -6.23
CA GLU A 288 3.80 -6.18 -5.05
C GLU A 288 2.82 -7.29 -5.37
N VAL A 289 2.84 -8.37 -4.58
CA VAL A 289 2.07 -9.60 -4.87
C VAL A 289 0.81 -9.74 -4.03
N TYR A 290 0.43 -8.72 -3.26
CA TYR A 290 -0.72 -8.77 -2.35
C TYR A 290 -2.07 -8.97 -3.05
N GLY A 291 -2.17 -8.54 -4.31
CA GLY A 291 -3.36 -8.73 -5.14
C GLY A 291 -3.61 -10.19 -5.53
N ASP A 292 -2.62 -11.08 -5.35
CA ASP A 292 -2.73 -12.51 -5.61
C ASP A 292 -2.86 -13.29 -4.30
N ALA A 293 -3.87 -14.17 -4.22
CA ALA A 293 -4.06 -15.02 -3.05
C ALA A 293 -2.89 -16.00 -2.83
N LEU A 294 -2.17 -16.38 -3.90
CA LEU A 294 -0.97 -17.22 -3.83
C LEU A 294 0.34 -16.42 -3.74
N GLY A 295 0.30 -15.09 -3.84
CA GLY A 295 1.48 -14.25 -3.74
C GLY A 295 2.50 -14.41 -4.87
N LEU A 296 2.08 -14.77 -6.09
CA LEU A 296 2.98 -14.99 -7.24
C LEU A 296 2.97 -13.85 -8.25
N LYS A 297 1.89 -13.05 -8.29
CA LYS A 297 1.58 -12.13 -9.39
C LYS A 297 1.69 -10.69 -8.92
N GLY A 298 2.57 -9.92 -9.57
CA GLY A 298 2.80 -8.52 -9.23
C GLY A 298 1.70 -7.61 -9.77
N SER A 299 1.05 -6.83 -8.90
CA SER A 299 0.27 -5.67 -9.36
C SER A 299 1.21 -4.65 -10.00
N TRP A 300 0.71 -3.95 -11.02
CA TRP A 300 1.45 -2.84 -11.60
C TRP A 300 1.34 -1.63 -10.68
N GLU A 301 2.49 -1.03 -10.36
CA GLU A 301 2.56 0.19 -9.57
C GLU A 301 3.63 1.13 -10.10
N GLY A 302 3.50 2.40 -9.74
CA GLY A 302 4.56 3.35 -9.94
C GLY A 302 4.52 4.52 -8.98
N ILE A 303 5.71 4.92 -8.54
CA ILE A 303 5.93 6.12 -7.76
C ILE A 303 7.15 6.84 -8.30
N VAL A 304 7.04 8.15 -8.48
CA VAL A 304 8.17 9.03 -8.77
C VAL A 304 8.44 9.84 -7.53
N HIS A 305 9.69 9.88 -7.08
CA HIS A 305 10.02 10.59 -5.86
C HIS A 305 11.42 11.21 -5.93
N TYR A 306 11.69 12.14 -5.02
CA TYR A 306 13.00 12.74 -4.87
C TYR A 306 13.36 12.85 -3.39
N LYS A 307 14.66 12.83 -3.09
CA LYS A 307 15.14 12.79 -1.70
C LYS A 307 14.82 14.09 -0.95
N ASN A 308 14.23 13.97 0.22
CA ASN A 308 14.25 15.03 1.21
C ASN A 308 15.61 14.96 1.93
N LEU A 309 16.57 15.79 1.53
CA LEU A 309 17.95 15.72 2.04
C LEU A 309 18.05 16.03 3.54
N GLU A 310 17.15 16.83 4.10
CA GLU A 310 17.12 17.12 5.52
C GLU A 310 16.63 15.91 6.32
N ALA A 311 15.45 15.40 5.97
CA ALA A 311 14.87 14.25 6.65
C ALA A 311 15.67 12.95 6.42
N THR A 312 16.35 12.81 5.27
CA THR A 312 17.22 11.67 4.97
C THR A 312 18.40 11.55 5.95
N LYS A 313 18.85 12.65 6.59
CA LYS A 313 19.92 12.57 7.61
C LYS A 313 19.53 11.65 8.78
N ARG A 314 18.25 11.63 9.15
CA ARG A 314 17.71 10.75 10.21
C ARG A 314 17.83 9.28 9.81
N THR A 315 17.32 8.89 8.64
CA THR A 315 17.36 7.49 8.17
C THR A 315 18.78 7.01 7.88
N GLN A 316 19.67 7.89 7.42
CA GLN A 316 21.10 7.60 7.28
C GLN A 316 21.78 7.34 8.62
N THR A 317 21.42 8.11 9.66
CA THR A 317 21.94 7.92 11.02
C THR A 317 21.53 6.53 11.56
N ILE A 318 20.27 6.13 11.35
CA ILE A 318 19.75 4.80 11.70
C ILE A 318 20.52 3.71 10.94
N SER A 319 20.63 3.84 9.62
CA SER A 319 21.24 2.84 8.74
C SER A 319 22.75 2.66 9.01
N THR A 320 23.48 3.74 9.29
CA THR A 320 24.91 3.68 9.63
C THR A 320 25.15 2.95 10.97
N ASN A 321 24.14 2.90 11.83
CA ASN A 321 24.18 2.19 13.11
C ASN A 321 23.51 0.80 13.04
N ALA A 322 23.13 0.30 11.86
CA ALA A 322 22.42 -0.97 11.68
C ALA A 322 23.07 -2.16 12.43
N GLN A 323 24.41 -2.27 12.38
CA GLN A 323 25.14 -3.33 13.08
C GLN A 323 25.00 -3.22 14.60
N TRP A 324 24.94 -2.00 15.14
CA TRP A 324 24.73 -1.79 16.58
C TRP A 324 23.36 -2.35 16.98
N PHE A 325 22.32 -2.01 16.22
CA PHE A 325 20.97 -2.54 16.47
C PHE A 325 20.96 -4.06 16.40
N GLU A 326 21.45 -4.66 15.31
CA GLU A 326 21.49 -6.13 15.18
C GLU A 326 22.21 -6.82 16.35
N ASN A 327 23.37 -6.29 16.77
CA ASN A 327 24.14 -6.84 17.88
C ASN A 327 23.36 -6.78 19.22
N HIS A 328 22.66 -5.68 19.48
CA HIS A 328 21.92 -5.43 20.71
C HIS A 328 20.46 -5.90 20.65
N SER A 329 20.07 -6.62 19.60
CA SER A 329 18.71 -7.17 19.47
C SER A 329 18.42 -8.22 20.55
N PRO A 330 17.20 -8.29 21.09
CA PRO A 330 16.82 -9.27 22.12
C PRO A 330 16.67 -10.68 21.55
N VAL A 331 16.74 -10.85 20.22
CA VAL A 331 16.62 -12.15 19.56
C VAL A 331 17.81 -13.07 19.87
N ASP A 332 17.60 -14.38 19.73
CA ASP A 332 18.66 -15.38 19.89
C ASP A 332 19.82 -15.13 18.92
N LYS A 333 21.06 -15.26 19.40
CA LYS A 333 22.29 -15.02 18.63
C LYS A 333 22.34 -15.82 17.32
N ARG A 334 21.74 -17.02 17.27
CA ARG A 334 21.70 -17.86 16.07
C ARG A 334 20.94 -17.20 14.91
N PHE A 335 19.96 -16.35 15.23
CA PHE A 335 19.15 -15.64 14.25
C PHE A 335 19.70 -14.26 13.91
N LYS A 336 20.82 -13.84 14.50
CA LYS A 336 21.45 -12.55 14.18
C LYS A 336 22.37 -12.65 12.97
N LYS A 337 22.42 -11.60 12.16
CA LYS A 337 23.44 -11.40 11.13
C LYS A 337 24.78 -11.06 11.78
N GLU A 338 25.84 -11.74 11.34
CA GLU A 338 27.20 -11.43 11.81
C GLU A 338 27.68 -10.09 11.26
N VAL A 339 27.36 -9.83 9.99
CA VAL A 339 27.62 -8.58 9.30
C VAL A 339 26.33 -8.15 8.62
N VAL A 340 25.80 -7.01 9.04
CA VAL A 340 24.66 -6.36 8.38
C VAL A 340 25.20 -5.66 7.13
N LYS A 341 24.75 -6.10 5.96
CA LYS A 341 24.96 -5.33 4.72
C LYS A 341 24.01 -4.13 4.74
N GLY A 342 24.53 -2.95 4.39
CA GLY A 342 23.81 -1.69 4.53
C GLY A 342 22.54 -1.63 3.67
N VAL A 343 21.43 -1.23 4.28
CA VAL A 343 20.22 -0.79 3.59
C VAL A 343 20.42 0.68 3.23
N THR A 344 20.14 1.07 1.98
CA THR A 344 20.10 2.48 1.62
C THR A 344 18.73 3.01 2.01
N ALA A 345 18.67 3.74 3.11
CA ALA A 345 17.44 4.38 3.55
C ALA A 345 17.39 5.87 3.18
N ASN A 346 16.29 6.32 2.60
CA ASN A 346 16.07 7.74 2.30
C ASN A 346 14.68 8.17 2.76
N VAL A 347 14.56 9.41 3.19
CA VAL A 347 13.25 10.05 3.29
C VAL A 347 13.00 10.79 1.98
N VAL A 348 11.84 10.61 1.37
CA VAL A 348 11.53 11.08 0.02
C VAL A 348 10.24 11.87 -0.03
N CYS A 349 10.13 12.76 -1.00
CA CYS A 349 8.89 13.41 -1.38
C CYS A 349 8.32 12.70 -2.61
N ALA A 350 7.12 12.12 -2.50
CA ALA A 350 6.39 11.60 -3.65
C ALA A 350 5.99 12.77 -4.57
N ALA A 351 6.27 12.62 -5.86
CA ALA A 351 5.95 13.59 -6.90
C ALA A 351 4.80 13.11 -7.78
N MET A 352 4.66 11.80 -7.99
CA MET A 352 3.57 11.19 -8.74
C MET A 352 3.33 9.77 -8.24
N LEU A 353 2.06 9.41 -8.07
CA LEU A 353 1.60 8.09 -7.70
C LEU A 353 0.79 7.47 -8.84
N GLY A 354 0.89 6.16 -9.05
CA GLY A 354 0.14 5.44 -10.08
C GLY A 354 0.03 3.94 -9.80
N GLY A 355 -0.97 3.32 -10.41
CA GLY A 355 -1.21 1.88 -10.26
C GLY A 355 -1.69 1.53 -8.85
N ASP A 356 -1.15 0.47 -8.25
CA ASP A 356 -1.51 0.04 -6.90
C ASP A 356 -1.08 1.04 -5.79
N GLU A 357 -0.24 2.03 -6.13
CA GLU A 357 0.13 3.14 -5.25
C GLU A 357 -0.81 4.37 -5.38
N TYR A 358 -1.91 4.27 -6.15
CA TYR A 358 -2.84 5.39 -6.32
C TYR A 358 -4.31 4.95 -6.39
N PRO A 359 -5.24 5.67 -5.71
CA PRO A 359 -5.02 6.82 -4.83
C PRO A 359 -4.69 6.45 -3.37
N ALA A 360 -4.96 5.22 -2.94
CA ALA A 360 -4.45 4.71 -1.67
C ALA A 360 -2.98 4.33 -1.88
N SER A 361 -2.08 4.84 -1.04
CA SER A 361 -0.63 4.66 -1.19
C SER A 361 -0.01 4.27 0.15
N ALA A 362 1.12 3.59 0.08
CA ALA A 362 1.95 3.33 1.25
C ALA A 362 2.65 4.61 1.74
N ILE A 363 3.15 4.58 2.98
CA ILE A 363 4.01 5.64 3.53
C ILE A 363 5.48 5.21 3.61
N GLY A 364 5.74 3.93 3.38
CA GLY A 364 7.05 3.28 3.41
C GLY A 364 7.12 2.21 2.33
N ILE A 365 8.28 2.06 1.67
CA ILE A 365 8.52 1.04 0.64
C ILE A 365 9.92 0.46 0.81
N ASN A 366 10.08 -0.87 0.74
CA ASN A 366 11.37 -1.55 0.81
C ASN A 366 11.56 -2.53 -0.35
N LEU A 367 12.46 -2.22 -1.27
CA LEU A 367 12.63 -2.96 -2.52
C LEU A 367 14.10 -3.26 -2.86
N PRO A 368 14.38 -4.23 -3.75
CA PRO A 368 13.44 -5.12 -4.43
C PRO A 368 12.96 -6.28 -3.55
N ASN A 369 11.85 -6.93 -3.93
CA ASN A 369 11.26 -8.06 -3.19
C ASN A 369 12.08 -9.36 -3.26
N ALA A 370 12.96 -9.53 -4.25
CA ALA A 370 13.78 -10.73 -4.39
C ALA A 370 14.84 -10.84 -3.28
N ASP A 371 14.64 -11.77 -2.34
CA ASP A 371 15.49 -11.94 -1.16
C ASP A 371 16.98 -12.16 -1.47
N TRP A 372 17.29 -12.89 -2.54
CA TRP A 372 18.68 -13.12 -2.94
C TRP A 372 19.37 -11.83 -3.41
N ILE A 373 18.65 -10.93 -4.09
CA ILE A 373 19.17 -9.62 -4.50
C ILE A 373 19.42 -8.78 -3.25
N ARG A 374 18.47 -8.77 -2.30
CA ARG A 374 18.61 -8.07 -1.02
C ARG A 374 19.84 -8.56 -0.24
N ALA A 375 20.05 -9.88 -0.19
CA ALA A 375 21.16 -10.49 0.51
C ALA A 375 22.52 -10.23 -0.16
N GLU A 376 22.58 -10.19 -1.49
CA GLU A 376 23.83 -10.02 -2.23
C GLU A 376 24.19 -8.54 -2.45
N TYR A 377 23.24 -7.72 -2.90
CA TYR A 377 23.42 -6.35 -3.40
C TYR A 377 22.81 -5.26 -2.50
N GLY A 378 21.98 -5.63 -1.51
CA GLY A 378 21.31 -4.70 -0.60
C GLY A 378 19.87 -4.38 -1.02
N SER A 379 19.21 -3.48 -0.29
CA SER A 379 17.87 -2.97 -0.58
C SER A 379 17.81 -1.45 -0.43
N LYS A 380 16.79 -0.84 -1.04
CA LYS A 380 16.41 0.56 -0.84
C LYS A 380 15.13 0.61 -0.03
N SER A 381 15.19 1.35 1.07
CA SER A 381 14.05 1.65 1.91
C SER A 381 13.74 3.14 1.80
N VAL A 382 12.48 3.48 1.57
CA VAL A 382 12.05 4.88 1.45
C VAL A 382 10.86 5.16 2.36
N THR A 383 10.95 6.25 3.12
CA THR A 383 9.83 6.83 3.88
C THR A 383 9.29 8.03 3.13
N ILE A 384 7.99 8.08 2.84
CA ILE A 384 7.38 9.10 1.97
C ILE A 384 6.82 10.25 2.80
N SER A 385 7.68 11.20 3.16
CA SER A 385 7.37 12.21 4.20
C SER A 385 6.21 13.13 3.86
N ASN A 386 6.03 13.51 2.59
CA ASN A 386 4.97 14.45 2.23
C ASN A 386 3.57 13.83 2.25
N LEU A 387 3.46 12.50 2.11
CA LEU A 387 2.19 11.78 2.33
C LEU A 387 1.89 11.66 3.82
N THR A 388 2.88 11.26 4.63
CA THR A 388 2.76 11.24 6.11
C THR A 388 2.38 12.62 6.66
N HIS A 389 3.03 13.68 6.16
CA HIS A 389 2.69 15.05 6.53
C HIS A 389 1.26 15.43 6.17
N ALA A 390 0.76 14.98 5.01
CA ALA A 390 -0.62 15.22 4.61
C ALA A 390 -1.63 14.47 5.50
N TYR A 391 -1.31 13.23 5.91
CA TYR A 391 -2.09 12.50 6.91
C TYR A 391 -2.15 13.26 8.24
N ASP A 392 -1.00 13.70 8.76
CA ASP A 392 -0.89 14.42 10.02
C ASP A 392 -1.71 15.71 10.00
N LYS A 393 -1.55 16.52 8.95
CA LYS A 393 -2.27 17.78 8.80
C LYS A 393 -3.78 17.57 8.66
N ALA A 394 -4.21 16.50 8.00
CA ALA A 394 -5.63 16.14 7.90
C ALA A 394 -6.20 15.55 9.19
N ALA A 395 -5.38 14.94 10.04
CA ALA A 395 -5.78 14.38 11.32
C ALA A 395 -5.83 15.43 12.44
N LYS A 396 -5.04 16.51 12.33
CA LYS A 396 -4.96 17.54 13.36
C LYS A 396 -6.32 18.19 13.64
N GLY A 397 -6.75 18.12 14.90
CA GLY A 397 -7.99 18.77 15.37
C GLY A 397 -9.29 18.10 14.91
N ASN A 398 -9.23 16.85 14.43
CA ASN A 398 -10.43 16.13 13.97
C ASN A 398 -11.26 15.51 15.12
N GLY A 399 -10.82 15.61 16.38
CA GLY A 399 -11.51 15.09 17.56
C GLY A 399 -11.14 13.66 17.96
N PHE A 400 -10.34 12.94 17.16
CA PHE A 400 -9.99 11.54 17.43
C PHE A 400 -9.18 11.37 18.72
N ILE A 401 -8.17 12.22 18.91
CA ILE A 401 -7.29 12.18 20.09
C ILE A 401 -8.09 12.51 21.35
N GLU A 402 -9.01 13.47 21.27
CA GLU A 402 -9.89 13.86 22.37
C GLU A 402 -10.89 12.77 22.76
N GLU A 403 -11.36 11.98 21.79
CA GLU A 403 -12.36 10.93 22.02
C GLU A 403 -11.78 9.62 22.55
N PHE A 404 -10.58 9.23 22.11
CA PHE A 404 -10.03 7.90 22.39
C PHE A 404 -8.84 7.86 23.35
N VAL A 405 -8.15 8.99 23.57
CA VAL A 405 -7.01 9.05 24.51
C VAL A 405 -7.51 9.30 25.93
N ILE A 406 -7.01 8.52 26.88
CA ILE A 406 -7.55 8.40 28.24
C ILE A 406 -7.53 9.69 29.08
N ASP A 407 -6.51 10.54 28.92
CA ASP A 407 -6.35 11.73 29.76
C ASP A 407 -5.56 12.85 29.06
N ALA A 408 -5.55 14.03 29.69
CA ALA A 408 -4.87 15.21 29.16
C ALA A 408 -3.34 15.04 29.08
N GLN A 409 -2.73 14.34 30.03
CA GLN A 409 -1.28 14.14 30.07
C GLN A 409 -0.82 13.28 28.88
N THR A 410 -1.55 12.22 28.59
CA THR A 410 -1.28 11.34 27.45
C THR A 410 -1.53 12.06 26.13
N ARG A 411 -2.57 12.90 26.05
CA ARG A 411 -2.81 13.75 24.88
C ARG A 411 -1.67 14.74 24.62
N GLU A 412 -1.16 15.39 25.67
CA GLU A 412 -0.02 16.31 25.55
C GLU A 412 1.27 15.58 25.11
N LEU A 413 1.50 14.37 25.62
CA LEU A 413 2.60 13.52 25.14
C LEU A 413 2.48 13.23 23.64
N ILE A 414 1.28 12.87 23.16
CA ILE A 414 1.04 12.59 21.74
C ILE A 414 1.16 13.85 20.89
N ASP A 415 0.59 14.99 21.31
CA ASP A 415 0.69 16.25 20.57
C ASP A 415 2.15 16.74 20.46
N THR A 416 2.95 16.49 21.50
CA THR A 416 4.36 16.91 21.54
C THR A 416 5.28 16.00 20.74
N TYR A 417 5.12 14.67 20.86
CA TYR A 417 6.10 13.69 20.36
C TYR A 417 5.56 12.75 19.29
N GLY A 418 4.24 12.64 19.13
CA GLY A 418 3.57 11.63 18.30
C GLY A 418 4.09 11.56 16.88
N ASN A 419 4.07 12.68 16.15
CA ASN A 419 4.53 12.72 14.76
C ASN A 419 6.00 12.30 14.63
N LEU A 420 6.88 12.83 15.50
CA LEU A 420 8.30 12.48 15.47
C LEU A 420 8.51 10.98 15.74
N THR A 421 7.81 10.43 16.73
CA THR A 421 7.99 9.04 17.10
C THR A 421 7.34 8.08 16.12
N ASP A 422 6.28 8.50 15.42
CA ASP A 422 5.63 7.71 14.37
C ASP A 422 6.50 7.65 13.10
N GLU A 423 7.05 8.79 12.67
CA GLU A 423 8.07 8.84 11.60
C GLU A 423 9.29 7.98 11.95
N LEU A 424 9.78 8.06 13.19
CA LEU A 424 10.95 7.30 13.63
C LEU A 424 10.65 5.81 13.77
N HIS A 425 9.42 5.43 14.15
CA HIS A 425 8.99 4.04 14.21
C HIS A 425 8.95 3.44 12.81
N THR A 426 8.37 4.17 11.86
CA THR A 426 8.36 3.82 10.43
C THR A 426 9.79 3.69 9.90
N ASP A 427 10.67 4.65 10.20
CA ASP A 427 12.07 4.57 9.77
C ASP A 427 12.77 3.32 10.35
N LEU A 428 12.54 2.98 11.63
CA LEU A 428 13.11 1.76 12.22
C LEU A 428 12.54 0.49 11.60
N HIS A 429 11.23 0.45 11.36
CA HIS A 429 10.52 -0.66 10.71
C HIS A 429 11.09 -0.93 9.31
N GLU A 430 11.16 0.10 8.49
CA GLU A 430 11.51 0.01 7.07
C GLU A 430 13.01 -0.19 6.86
N CYS A 431 13.84 0.61 7.54
CA CYS A 431 15.28 0.62 7.32
C CYS A 431 15.96 -0.62 7.90
N LEU A 432 15.51 -1.06 9.07
CA LEU A 432 16.20 -2.07 9.87
C LEU A 432 15.31 -3.25 10.28
N GLY A 433 14.01 -3.03 10.51
CA GLY A 433 13.04 -4.06 10.89
C GLY A 433 13.07 -5.20 9.88
N HIS A 434 12.64 -4.95 8.65
CA HIS A 434 12.69 -5.94 7.55
C HIS A 434 14.09 -6.48 7.23
N GLY A 435 15.13 -5.66 7.42
CA GLY A 435 16.52 -6.02 7.13
C GLY A 435 17.24 -6.81 8.22
N SER A 436 16.69 -6.91 9.42
CA SER A 436 17.32 -7.55 10.59
C SER A 436 17.09 -9.06 10.63
N GLY A 437 17.99 -9.77 11.32
CA GLY A 437 17.88 -11.22 11.52
C GLY A 437 18.08 -12.08 10.27
N LYS A 438 18.22 -13.39 10.44
CA LYS A 438 18.42 -14.37 9.36
C LYS A 438 17.67 -15.67 9.61
N LEU A 439 17.26 -16.32 8.52
CA LEU A 439 16.74 -17.68 8.54
C LEU A 439 17.85 -18.68 8.86
N LEU A 440 17.47 -19.87 9.36
CA LEU A 440 18.38 -21.01 9.38
C LEU A 440 18.63 -21.53 7.95
N PRO A 441 19.79 -22.14 7.66
CA PRO A 441 20.19 -22.50 6.29
C PRO A 441 19.18 -23.35 5.50
N ASP A 442 18.42 -24.22 6.17
CA ASP A 442 17.49 -25.17 5.54
C ASP A 442 16.01 -24.74 5.68
N THR A 443 15.75 -23.53 6.17
CA THR A 443 14.39 -23.01 6.31
C THR A 443 13.91 -22.42 5.00
N ASP A 444 12.81 -22.96 4.47
CA ASP A 444 12.10 -22.38 3.34
C ASP A 444 11.53 -21.00 3.72
N PRO A 445 11.90 -19.91 3.03
CA PRO A 445 11.34 -18.57 3.26
C PRO A 445 9.81 -18.54 3.22
N ASP A 446 9.19 -19.42 2.43
CA ASP A 446 7.74 -19.48 2.21
C ASP A 446 7.02 -20.46 3.17
N SER A 447 7.75 -21.05 4.12
CA SER A 447 7.23 -22.05 5.08
C SER A 447 6.03 -21.59 5.92
N LEU A 448 5.88 -20.28 6.12
CA LEU A 448 4.77 -19.69 6.89
C LEU A 448 3.47 -19.50 6.08
N LYS A 449 3.52 -19.68 4.75
CA LYS A 449 2.36 -19.60 3.84
C LYS A 449 1.54 -18.32 4.08
N ASN A 450 0.23 -18.47 4.28
CA ASN A 450 -0.73 -17.38 4.48
C ASN A 450 -0.47 -16.52 5.74
N TYR A 451 0.36 -16.97 6.68
CA TYR A 451 0.74 -16.22 7.88
C TYR A 451 2.05 -15.45 7.73
N GLY A 452 2.80 -15.65 6.64
CA GLY A 452 4.11 -15.06 6.42
C GLY A 452 4.11 -13.54 6.51
N ASN A 453 3.19 -12.87 5.81
CA ASN A 453 3.12 -11.41 5.77
C ASN A 453 2.84 -10.83 7.17
N THR A 454 1.81 -11.33 7.86
CA THR A 454 1.44 -10.86 9.20
C THR A 454 2.59 -11.03 10.21
N ILE A 455 3.34 -12.13 10.13
CA ILE A 455 4.49 -12.40 11.00
C ILE A 455 5.69 -11.52 10.65
N GLU A 456 5.96 -11.29 9.35
CA GLU A 456 7.04 -10.39 8.92
C GLU A 456 6.79 -8.95 9.37
N GLU A 457 5.57 -8.47 9.20
CA GLU A 457 5.13 -7.15 9.65
C GLU A 457 5.23 -7.02 11.17
N ALA A 458 4.73 -8.01 11.92
CA ALA A 458 4.82 -7.99 13.38
C ALA A 458 6.27 -7.93 13.85
N ARG A 459 7.18 -8.62 13.16
CA ARG A 459 8.61 -8.62 13.46
C ARG A 459 9.24 -7.23 13.26
N ALA A 460 8.93 -6.57 12.14
CA ALA A 460 9.44 -5.24 11.84
C ALA A 460 8.87 -4.18 12.79
N ASP A 461 7.57 -4.23 13.09
CA ASP A 461 6.93 -3.33 14.06
C ASP A 461 7.50 -3.50 15.47
N LEU A 462 7.70 -4.74 15.93
CA LEU A 462 8.32 -5.03 17.23
C LEU A 462 9.77 -4.56 17.31
N PHE A 463 10.53 -4.62 16.21
CA PHE A 463 11.88 -4.07 16.14
C PHE A 463 11.87 -2.57 16.40
N GLY A 464 11.01 -1.82 15.70
CA GLY A 464 10.85 -0.38 15.89
C GLY A 464 10.38 -0.05 17.31
N LEU A 465 9.36 -0.74 17.83
CA LEU A 465 8.83 -0.54 19.18
C LEU A 465 9.90 -0.80 20.25
N TYR A 466 10.66 -1.89 20.15
CA TYR A 466 11.70 -2.22 21.13
C TYR A 466 12.79 -1.15 21.22
N TYR A 467 13.25 -0.65 20.07
CA TYR A 467 14.32 0.36 20.01
C TYR A 467 13.86 1.79 20.26
N MET A 468 12.57 2.10 20.05
CA MET A 468 12.02 3.44 20.32
C MET A 468 12.33 3.94 21.74
N ALA A 469 12.34 3.03 22.70
CA ALA A 469 12.62 3.30 24.10
C ALA A 469 14.10 3.16 24.49
N ASP A 470 15.01 2.97 23.52
CA ASP A 470 16.44 2.81 23.76
C ASP A 470 17.16 4.16 23.85
N LYS A 471 18.07 4.29 24.83
CA LYS A 471 18.88 5.50 25.01
C LYS A 471 19.75 5.81 23.79
N LYS A 472 20.04 4.81 22.96
CA LYS A 472 20.76 5.00 21.71
C LYS A 472 20.09 6.03 20.79
N LEU A 473 18.76 6.09 20.74
CA LEU A 473 18.07 7.07 19.90
C LEU A 473 18.28 8.52 20.40
N LEU A 474 18.48 8.72 21.70
CA LEU A 474 18.86 10.01 22.26
C LEU A 474 20.32 10.33 21.96
N GLU A 475 21.22 9.36 22.13
CA GLU A 475 22.66 9.51 21.80
C GLU A 475 22.87 9.89 20.33
N LEU A 476 22.05 9.34 19.44
CA LEU A 476 22.07 9.63 18.00
C LEU A 476 21.35 10.94 17.63
N GLY A 477 20.73 11.63 18.59
CA GLY A 477 19.98 12.87 18.36
C GLY A 477 18.66 12.67 17.62
N LEU A 478 18.15 11.44 17.54
CA LEU A 478 16.90 11.08 16.87
C LEU A 478 15.68 11.35 17.75
N LEU A 479 15.85 11.22 19.07
CA LEU A 479 14.89 11.66 20.07
C LEU A 479 15.43 12.84 20.87
N LYS A 480 14.53 13.70 21.34
CA LYS A 480 14.87 14.89 22.17
C LYS A 480 14.54 14.71 23.65
N SER A 481 13.86 13.63 24.03
CA SER A 481 13.38 13.38 25.39
C SER A 481 13.32 11.88 25.68
N GLU A 482 13.69 11.47 26.90
CA GLU A 482 13.53 10.08 27.40
C GLU A 482 12.06 9.67 27.48
N GLU A 483 11.12 10.62 27.45
CA GLU A 483 9.68 10.37 27.55
C GLU A 483 9.01 10.19 26.18
N ALA A 484 9.69 10.55 25.09
CA ALA A 484 9.09 10.63 23.75
C ALA A 484 8.50 9.29 23.28
N PHE A 485 9.16 8.17 23.56
CA PHE A 485 8.72 6.83 23.14
C PHE A 485 7.33 6.45 23.69
N LYS A 486 6.89 7.07 24.79
CA LYS A 486 5.59 6.80 25.42
C LYS A 486 4.44 7.19 24.51
N ALA A 487 4.61 8.25 23.69
CA ALA A 487 3.63 8.63 22.69
C ALA A 487 3.39 7.51 21.67
N GLN A 488 4.47 6.93 21.10
CA GLN A 488 4.35 5.81 20.17
C GLN A 488 3.74 4.57 20.83
N TYR A 489 4.20 4.21 22.04
CA TYR A 489 3.69 3.03 22.73
C TYR A 489 2.20 3.13 22.99
N TYR A 490 1.74 4.29 23.47
CA TYR A 490 0.32 4.51 23.72
C TYR A 490 -0.50 4.45 22.44
N SER A 491 -0.11 5.22 21.41
CA SER A 491 -0.81 5.25 20.14
C SER A 491 -0.88 3.87 19.47
N TYR A 492 0.23 3.12 19.50
CA TYR A 492 0.30 1.77 18.92
C TYR A 492 -0.60 0.77 19.66
N ILE A 493 -0.54 0.72 21.00
CA ILE A 493 -1.38 -0.19 21.80
C ILE A 493 -2.87 0.21 21.69
N MET A 494 -3.19 1.50 21.75
CA MET A 494 -4.55 1.99 21.56
C MET A 494 -5.10 1.60 20.19
N ASN A 495 -4.29 1.74 19.13
CA ASN A 495 -4.67 1.33 17.79
C ASN A 495 -4.90 -0.19 17.69
N GLY A 496 -3.92 -0.99 18.10
CA GLY A 496 -3.94 -2.44 18.01
C GLY A 496 -5.10 -3.08 18.80
N LEU A 497 -5.34 -2.60 20.03
CA LEU A 497 -6.39 -3.13 20.91
C LEU A 497 -7.80 -2.66 20.55
N MET A 498 -7.95 -1.45 20.01
CA MET A 498 -9.26 -0.78 20.02
C MET A 498 -9.55 0.04 18.77
N THR A 499 -8.81 1.13 18.50
CA THR A 499 -9.30 2.13 17.55
C THR A 499 -9.20 1.71 16.08
N GLN A 500 -8.37 0.72 15.74
CA GLN A 500 -8.35 0.18 14.38
C GLN A 500 -9.66 -0.52 13.98
N LEU A 501 -10.47 -0.94 14.96
CA LEU A 501 -11.76 -1.60 14.72
C LEU A 501 -12.75 -0.69 13.96
N ALA A 502 -12.54 0.63 13.95
CA ALA A 502 -13.29 1.57 13.12
C ALA A 502 -13.21 1.29 11.61
N ARG A 503 -12.22 0.51 11.16
CA ARG A 503 -12.03 0.09 9.77
C ARG A 503 -12.81 -1.19 9.41
N ILE A 504 -13.36 -1.88 10.41
CA ILE A 504 -13.97 -3.20 10.27
C ILE A 504 -15.48 -3.07 10.28
N LYS A 505 -16.16 -3.71 9.31
CA LYS A 505 -17.62 -3.77 9.29
C LYS A 505 -18.15 -4.68 10.41
N PRO A 506 -19.35 -4.43 10.96
CA PRO A 506 -19.96 -5.32 11.93
C PRO A 506 -19.93 -6.80 11.51
N ASP A 507 -19.69 -7.69 12.47
CA ASP A 507 -19.58 -9.14 12.30
C ASP A 507 -18.44 -9.64 11.38
N LYS A 508 -17.55 -8.76 10.92
CA LYS A 508 -16.33 -9.14 10.20
C LYS A 508 -15.15 -9.32 11.16
N GLN A 509 -14.14 -10.03 10.67
CA GLN A 509 -12.87 -10.27 11.35
C GLN A 509 -11.77 -9.38 10.76
N ILE A 510 -10.62 -9.35 11.41
CA ILE A 510 -9.43 -8.69 10.86
C ILE A 510 -8.83 -9.59 9.78
N GLU A 511 -8.88 -9.16 8.53
CA GLU A 511 -8.35 -9.92 7.37
C GLU A 511 -7.02 -9.38 6.84
N GLU A 512 -6.74 -8.09 7.04
CA GLU A 512 -5.58 -7.41 6.44
C GLU A 512 -4.32 -7.57 7.32
N ALA A 513 -3.17 -7.90 6.71
CA ALA A 513 -1.96 -8.33 7.39
C ALA A 513 -1.39 -7.28 8.36
N HIS A 514 -1.39 -5.99 8.00
CA HIS A 514 -0.90 -4.94 8.89
C HIS A 514 -1.84 -4.72 10.09
N MET A 515 -3.16 -4.75 9.90
CA MET A 515 -4.11 -4.72 11.01
C MET A 515 -3.98 -5.95 11.92
N GLN A 516 -3.79 -7.13 11.32
CA GLN A 516 -3.55 -8.38 12.04
C GLN A 516 -2.27 -8.28 12.88
N ASN A 517 -1.18 -7.79 12.32
CA ASN A 517 0.10 -7.67 13.04
C ASN A 517 -0.06 -6.73 14.26
N ARG A 518 -0.72 -5.57 14.09
CA ARG A 518 -0.95 -4.60 15.16
C ARG A 518 -1.82 -5.18 16.26
N ALA A 519 -2.88 -5.90 15.88
CA ALA A 519 -3.73 -6.63 16.82
C ALA A 519 -2.93 -7.71 17.56
N LEU A 520 -2.14 -8.52 16.85
CA LEU A 520 -1.29 -9.57 17.41
C LEU A 520 -0.39 -9.01 18.52
N ILE A 521 0.40 -7.98 18.19
CA ILE A 521 1.36 -7.39 19.13
C ILE A 521 0.63 -6.85 20.36
N ALA A 522 -0.44 -6.07 20.16
CA ALA A 522 -1.12 -5.37 21.23
C ALA A 522 -1.90 -6.32 22.15
N TRP A 523 -2.67 -7.26 21.59
CA TRP A 523 -3.45 -8.23 22.38
C TRP A 523 -2.55 -9.24 23.09
N TRP A 524 -1.47 -9.69 22.44
CA TRP A 524 -0.51 -10.58 23.09
C TRP A 524 0.27 -9.86 24.19
N ALA A 525 0.60 -8.57 24.01
CA ALA A 525 1.23 -7.78 25.06
C ALA A 525 0.29 -7.54 26.25
N TYR A 526 -1.00 -7.29 25.98
CA TYR A 526 -2.04 -7.20 27.00
C TYR A 526 -2.15 -8.50 27.81
N GLU A 527 -2.16 -9.67 27.15
CA GLU A 527 -2.21 -10.97 27.83
C GLU A 527 -0.97 -11.23 28.70
N LEU A 528 0.24 -11.07 28.12
CA LEU A 528 1.50 -11.26 28.85
C LEU A 528 1.64 -10.31 30.05
N GLY A 529 1.12 -9.08 29.92
CA GLY A 529 1.19 -8.07 30.96
C GLY A 529 0.10 -8.13 32.02
N LYS A 530 -0.93 -8.96 31.83
CA LYS A 530 -2.14 -8.99 32.67
C LYS A 530 -1.85 -9.23 34.14
N GLY A 531 -0.93 -10.15 34.46
CA GLY A 531 -0.59 -10.49 35.85
C GLY A 531 0.05 -9.34 36.65
N ASN A 532 0.68 -8.39 35.95
CA ASN A 532 1.33 -7.22 36.55
C ASN A 532 0.58 -5.91 36.25
N ASN A 533 -0.62 -6.00 35.66
CA ASN A 533 -1.44 -4.86 35.24
C ASN A 533 -0.70 -3.84 34.35
N ILE A 534 0.12 -4.29 33.40
CA ILE A 534 0.94 -3.40 32.56
C ILE A 534 0.08 -2.57 31.59
N ILE A 535 -0.93 -3.20 30.97
CA ILE A 535 -1.94 -2.56 30.13
C ILE A 535 -3.31 -2.92 30.71
N GLU A 536 -4.21 -1.95 30.81
CA GLU A 536 -5.58 -2.16 31.27
C GLU A 536 -6.61 -1.45 30.39
N PHE A 537 -7.80 -2.04 30.30
CA PHE A 537 -8.99 -1.37 29.81
C PHE A 537 -9.72 -0.70 30.97
N VAL A 538 -9.92 0.61 30.88
CA VAL A 538 -10.59 1.43 31.89
C VAL A 538 -11.90 1.94 31.33
N LYS A 539 -12.99 1.79 32.09
CA LYS A 539 -14.26 2.43 31.75
C LYS A 539 -14.41 3.73 32.51
N LEU A 540 -14.47 4.85 31.78
CA LEU A 540 -14.68 6.18 32.33
C LEU A 540 -16.07 6.69 31.93
N LEU A 541 -16.72 7.41 32.85
CA LEU A 541 -17.99 8.06 32.58
C LEU A 541 -17.74 9.33 31.77
N ASP A 542 -18.37 9.43 30.61
CA ASP A 542 -18.39 10.65 29.82
C ASP A 542 -19.40 11.64 30.42
N SER A 543 -18.90 12.78 30.91
CA SER A 543 -19.73 13.81 31.53
C SER A 543 -20.76 14.45 30.59
N ALA A 544 -20.56 14.39 29.26
CA ALA A 544 -21.47 14.96 28.28
C ALA A 544 -22.63 14.01 27.95
N THR A 545 -22.38 12.71 27.89
CA THR A 545 -23.36 11.70 27.46
C THR A 545 -23.91 10.85 28.60
N ASN A 546 -23.26 10.86 29.78
CA ASN A 546 -23.49 9.92 30.89
C ASN A 546 -23.31 8.44 30.50
N GLU A 547 -22.57 8.16 29.43
CA GLU A 547 -22.24 6.81 28.97
C GLU A 547 -20.84 6.41 29.47
N PHE A 548 -20.62 5.12 29.71
CA PHE A 548 -19.28 4.61 30.01
C PHE A 548 -18.54 4.32 28.72
N LYS A 549 -17.37 4.94 28.55
CA LYS A 549 -16.46 4.72 27.42
C LYS A 549 -15.24 3.92 27.88
N THR A 550 -14.82 2.98 27.04
CA THR A 550 -13.63 2.16 27.24
C THR A 550 -12.39 2.90 26.74
N PHE A 551 -11.34 2.93 27.56
CA PHE A 551 -10.05 3.55 27.26
C PHE A 551 -8.93 2.56 27.55
N VAL A 552 -7.82 2.70 26.82
CA VAL A 552 -6.58 1.98 27.12
C VAL A 552 -5.76 2.82 28.10
N ARG A 553 -5.19 2.17 29.12
CA ARG A 553 -4.15 2.73 29.98
C ARG A 553 -2.91 1.84 29.94
N ILE A 554 -1.74 2.45 29.85
CA ILE A 554 -0.45 1.79 30.06
C ILE A 554 0.07 2.24 31.42
N ASN A 555 0.19 1.31 32.37
CA ASN A 555 0.64 1.60 33.72
C ASN A 555 2.16 1.52 33.86
N ASP A 556 2.83 0.69 33.04
CA ASP A 556 4.29 0.54 33.06
C ASP A 556 4.87 0.41 31.64
N TYR A 557 5.35 1.53 31.11
CA TYR A 557 5.99 1.60 29.80
C TYR A 557 7.32 0.84 29.73
N THR A 558 8.04 0.70 30.84
CA THR A 558 9.33 -0.01 30.88
C THR A 558 9.11 -1.51 30.84
N ALA A 559 8.14 -2.01 31.59
CA ALA A 559 7.74 -3.40 31.54
C ALA A 559 7.15 -3.77 30.17
N LEU A 560 6.38 -2.87 29.54
CA LEU A 560 5.88 -3.07 28.19
C LEU A 560 7.03 -3.22 27.16
N ARG A 561 8.12 -2.46 27.29
CA ARG A 561 9.32 -2.65 26.45
C ARG A 561 9.90 -4.07 26.59
N GLN A 562 9.91 -4.64 27.80
CA GLN A 562 10.38 -6.01 28.03
C GLN A 562 9.47 -7.05 27.37
N ILE A 563 8.16 -6.81 27.37
CA ILE A 563 7.21 -7.64 26.63
C ILE A 563 7.50 -7.56 25.13
N PHE A 564 7.69 -6.37 24.56
CA PHE A 564 8.06 -6.25 23.14
C PHE A 564 9.37 -7.00 22.82
N ALA A 565 10.34 -7.01 23.73
CA ALA A 565 11.57 -7.79 23.57
C ALA A 565 11.31 -9.31 23.51
N GLN A 566 10.44 -9.82 24.40
CA GLN A 566 10.03 -11.23 24.41
C GLN A 566 9.28 -11.60 23.13
N GLN A 567 8.34 -10.76 22.70
CA GLN A 567 7.58 -10.96 21.48
C GLN A 567 8.48 -10.96 20.24
N LEU A 568 9.41 -10.00 20.15
CA LEU A 568 10.37 -9.91 19.03
C LEU A 568 11.25 -11.16 18.94
N ALA A 569 11.75 -11.64 20.09
CA ALA A 569 12.57 -12.85 20.14
C ALA A 569 11.81 -14.09 19.62
N GLU A 570 10.55 -14.26 20.02
CA GLU A 570 9.75 -15.41 19.61
C GLU A 570 9.27 -15.30 18.15
N ILE A 571 8.83 -14.12 17.70
CA ILE A 571 8.45 -13.90 16.30
C ILE A 571 9.64 -14.11 15.37
N GLN A 572 10.84 -13.64 15.74
CA GLN A 572 12.07 -13.93 14.99
C GLN A 572 12.37 -15.44 14.97
N ARG A 573 12.19 -16.17 16.09
CA ARG A 573 12.38 -17.63 16.13
C ARG A 573 11.43 -18.33 15.16
N ILE A 574 10.14 -17.98 15.21
CA ILE A 574 9.10 -18.54 14.34
C ILE A 574 9.49 -18.38 12.87
N LYS A 575 9.83 -17.15 12.46
CA LYS A 575 10.27 -16.87 11.09
C LYS A 575 11.52 -17.65 10.73
N SER A 576 12.55 -17.59 11.58
CA SER A 576 13.87 -18.14 11.27
C SER A 576 13.91 -19.66 11.20
N MET A 577 12.93 -20.33 11.80
CA MET A 577 12.79 -21.80 11.81
C MET A 577 11.67 -22.29 10.89
N GLY A 578 10.85 -21.41 10.33
CA GLY A 578 9.67 -21.81 9.53
C GLY A 578 8.59 -22.50 10.35
N ASP A 579 8.36 -22.06 11.59
CA ASP A 579 7.41 -22.67 12.52
C ASP A 579 5.96 -22.27 12.20
N PHE A 580 5.41 -22.89 11.15
CA PHE A 580 4.05 -22.64 10.66
C PHE A 580 2.98 -22.79 11.76
N ASP A 581 3.08 -23.84 12.58
CA ASP A 581 2.07 -24.13 13.59
C ASP A 581 2.02 -23.05 14.67
N LYS A 582 3.19 -22.55 15.10
CA LYS A 582 3.23 -21.47 16.08
C LYS A 582 2.81 -20.13 15.49
N ALA A 583 3.18 -19.85 14.23
CA ALA A 583 2.69 -18.67 13.50
C ALA A 583 1.15 -18.66 13.46
N ARG A 584 0.55 -19.79 13.05
CA ARG A 584 -0.91 -19.97 13.05
C ARG A 584 -1.51 -19.74 14.43
N GLU A 585 -0.96 -20.34 15.47
CA GLU A 585 -1.48 -20.20 16.84
C GLU A 585 -1.54 -18.73 17.28
N LEU A 586 -0.48 -17.96 17.04
CA LEU A 586 -0.44 -16.55 17.42
C LEU A 586 -1.39 -15.69 16.58
N VAL A 587 -1.41 -15.87 15.26
CA VAL A 587 -2.28 -15.09 14.38
C VAL A 587 -3.74 -15.39 14.68
N GLU A 588 -4.15 -16.66 14.70
CA GLU A 588 -5.55 -17.04 14.96
C GLU A 588 -6.00 -16.75 16.41
N GLY A 589 -5.05 -16.71 17.35
CA GLY A 589 -5.28 -16.40 18.75
C GLY A 589 -5.52 -14.92 19.01
N TYR A 590 -4.68 -14.05 18.42
CA TYR A 590 -4.60 -12.63 18.80
C TYR A 590 -4.93 -11.63 17.68
N ALA A 591 -4.86 -12.06 16.43
CA ALA A 591 -4.83 -11.15 15.28
C ALA A 591 -6.11 -11.12 14.45
N VAL A 592 -7.01 -12.11 14.60
CA VAL A 592 -8.17 -12.30 13.70
C VAL A 592 -9.49 -11.91 14.37
N LYS A 593 -9.72 -12.36 15.60
CA LYS A 593 -11.02 -12.27 16.28
C LYS A 593 -11.25 -10.85 16.82
N VAL A 594 -12.48 -10.37 16.63
CA VAL A 594 -12.92 -9.06 17.10
C VAL A 594 -13.95 -9.23 18.23
N ASP A 595 -13.74 -8.56 19.37
CA ASP A 595 -14.74 -8.48 20.43
C ASP A 595 -15.93 -7.62 19.98
N LYS A 596 -17.12 -8.22 19.91
CA LYS A 596 -18.31 -7.57 19.36
C LYS A 596 -18.77 -6.35 20.16
N ALA A 597 -18.62 -6.38 21.49
CA ALA A 597 -19.07 -5.29 22.34
C ALA A 597 -18.13 -4.08 22.19
N LEU A 598 -16.82 -4.30 22.27
CA LEU A 598 -15.82 -3.26 22.07
C LEU A 598 -15.91 -2.68 20.65
N HIS A 599 -16.08 -3.53 19.63
CA HIS A 599 -16.22 -3.09 18.25
C HIS A 599 -17.44 -2.18 18.05
N SER A 600 -18.60 -2.57 18.59
CA SER A 600 -19.81 -1.75 18.52
C SER A 600 -19.59 -0.39 19.19
N GLU A 601 -18.96 -0.38 20.37
CA GLU A 601 -18.63 0.86 21.09
C GLU A 601 -17.70 1.77 20.27
N VAL A 602 -16.65 1.20 19.67
CA VAL A 602 -15.68 1.95 18.85
C VAL A 602 -16.36 2.54 17.62
N LEU A 603 -17.20 1.76 16.91
CA LEU A 603 -17.91 2.25 15.74
C LEU A 603 -18.85 3.41 16.08
N GLU A 604 -19.62 3.30 17.17
CA GLU A 604 -20.53 4.36 17.61
C GLU A 604 -19.77 5.65 17.96
N ARG A 605 -18.68 5.54 18.72
CA ARG A 605 -17.83 6.68 19.08
C ARG A 605 -17.19 7.33 17.85
N TYR A 606 -16.70 6.52 16.91
CA TYR A 606 -16.03 6.97 15.71
C TYR A 606 -17.01 7.63 14.71
N GLU A 607 -18.25 7.13 14.60
CA GLU A 607 -19.30 7.72 13.76
C GLU A 607 -19.62 9.16 14.19
N ARG A 608 -19.66 9.43 15.51
CA ARG A 608 -19.89 10.77 16.08
C ARG A 608 -18.79 11.78 15.67
N LEU A 609 -17.57 11.31 15.42
CA LEU A 609 -16.45 12.16 14.95
C LEU A 609 -16.58 12.54 13.48
N ASN A 610 -17.39 11.80 12.72
CA ASN A 610 -17.58 12.04 11.30
C ASN A 610 -16.22 12.04 10.56
N ILE A 611 -15.35 11.07 10.85
CA ILE A 611 -14.04 10.89 10.19
C ILE A 611 -14.12 9.68 9.26
N ALA A 612 -13.58 9.79 8.05
CA ALA A 612 -13.45 8.62 7.17
C ALA A 612 -12.28 7.72 7.62
N PRO A 613 -12.45 6.40 7.76
CA PRO A 613 -11.38 5.50 8.19
C PRO A 613 -10.28 5.29 7.14
N TYR A 614 -10.59 5.43 5.85
CA TYR A 614 -9.63 5.29 4.76
C TYR A 614 -9.32 6.63 4.11
N LYS A 615 -8.06 6.82 3.70
CA LYS A 615 -7.61 8.01 2.98
C LYS A 615 -6.97 7.61 1.66
N GLY A 616 -7.04 8.50 0.68
CA GLY A 616 -6.18 8.44 -0.49
C GLY A 616 -5.86 9.83 -0.99
N PHE A 617 -5.05 9.92 -2.03
CA PHE A 617 -4.40 11.14 -2.46
C PHE A 617 -4.82 11.55 -3.86
N ILE A 618 -4.89 12.86 -4.08
CA ILE A 618 -5.05 13.46 -5.41
C ILE A 618 -3.66 13.95 -5.84
N ASN A 619 -3.17 13.47 -6.98
CA ASN A 619 -1.89 13.87 -7.54
C ASN A 619 -1.90 15.36 -7.93
N PRO A 620 -0.77 16.06 -7.91
CA PRO A 620 -0.67 17.37 -8.55
C PRO A 620 -0.73 17.26 -10.08
N VAL A 621 -1.17 18.32 -10.74
CA VAL A 621 -1.05 18.49 -12.19
C VAL A 621 0.30 19.16 -12.48
N MET A 622 1.10 18.56 -13.36
CA MET A 622 2.38 19.11 -13.81
C MET A 622 2.22 19.72 -15.21
N ASN A 623 2.39 21.03 -15.33
CA ASN A 623 2.27 21.78 -16.58
C ASN A 623 3.63 22.29 -17.05
N LEU A 624 3.99 22.03 -18.32
CA LEU A 624 5.21 22.58 -18.90
C LEU A 624 5.01 24.07 -19.25
N GLU A 625 5.94 24.92 -18.83
CA GLU A 625 5.97 26.34 -19.20
C GLU A 625 6.97 26.57 -20.35
N PHE A 626 6.55 27.33 -21.35
CA PHE A 626 7.35 27.61 -22.55
C PHE A 626 7.68 29.10 -22.65
N ASN A 627 8.88 29.41 -23.11
CA ASN A 627 9.25 30.77 -23.53
C ASN A 627 8.72 31.10 -24.94
N PRO A 628 8.86 32.36 -25.43
CA PRO A 628 8.44 32.73 -26.79
C PRO A 628 9.10 31.93 -27.93
N ASP A 629 10.26 31.31 -27.67
CA ASP A 629 10.97 30.44 -28.62
C ASP A 629 10.52 28.97 -28.55
N ASN A 630 9.43 28.68 -27.84
CA ASN A 630 8.86 27.35 -27.65
C ASN A 630 9.82 26.35 -26.95
N GLN A 631 10.72 26.86 -26.12
CA GLN A 631 11.59 26.06 -25.26
C GLN A 631 10.99 25.94 -23.86
N ILE A 632 11.11 24.76 -23.25
CA ILE A 632 10.61 24.54 -21.89
C ILE A 632 11.51 25.28 -20.91
N VAL A 633 10.93 26.11 -20.06
CA VAL A 633 11.65 26.91 -19.05
C VAL A 633 11.33 26.52 -17.61
N ASP A 634 10.18 25.90 -17.35
CA ASP A 634 9.82 25.39 -16.03
C ASP A 634 8.74 24.29 -16.09
N VAL A 635 8.52 23.61 -14.96
CA VAL A 635 7.39 22.71 -14.74
C VAL A 635 6.57 23.29 -13.58
N LYS A 636 5.38 23.81 -13.87
CA LYS A 636 4.48 24.41 -12.89
C LYS A 636 3.54 23.38 -12.30
N LEU A 637 3.39 23.42 -10.97
CA LEU A 637 2.50 22.54 -10.22
C LEU A 637 1.14 23.21 -9.98
N ASP A 638 0.07 22.45 -10.17
CA ASP A 638 -1.30 22.83 -9.81
C ASP A 638 -1.91 21.76 -8.90
N TYR A 639 -2.47 22.21 -7.78
CA TYR A 639 -3.07 21.37 -6.74
C TYR A 639 -4.59 21.56 -6.64
N THR A 640 -5.21 22.29 -7.56
CA THR A 640 -6.63 22.68 -7.50
C THR A 640 -7.57 21.64 -8.07
N GLU A 641 -7.10 20.76 -8.96
CA GLU A 641 -7.91 19.76 -9.65
C GLU A 641 -8.65 18.81 -8.68
N THR A 642 -9.97 18.69 -8.81
CA THR A 642 -10.78 17.82 -7.95
C THR A 642 -10.51 16.33 -8.25
N TYR A 643 -10.91 15.44 -7.34
CA TYR A 643 -10.72 14.00 -7.58
C TYR A 643 -11.51 13.52 -8.80
N THR A 644 -12.75 14.00 -8.96
CA THR A 644 -13.59 13.67 -10.12
C THR A 644 -12.96 14.14 -11.42
N ASP A 645 -12.48 15.40 -11.47
CA ASP A 645 -11.85 15.95 -12.68
C ASP A 645 -10.56 15.20 -13.02
N GLN A 646 -9.75 14.86 -12.01
CA GLN A 646 -8.53 14.08 -12.20
C GLN A 646 -8.81 12.69 -12.75
N MET A 647 -9.83 11.99 -12.23
CA MET A 647 -10.18 10.65 -12.71
C MET A 647 -10.73 10.68 -14.13
N MET A 648 -11.57 11.66 -14.46
CA MET A 648 -12.06 11.85 -15.83
C MET A 648 -10.93 12.21 -16.79
N ARG A 649 -9.97 13.06 -16.37
CA ARG A 649 -8.78 13.38 -17.17
C ARG A 649 -7.90 12.17 -17.36
N TYR A 650 -7.64 11.36 -16.34
CA TYR A 650 -6.87 10.11 -16.48
C TYR A 650 -7.56 9.12 -17.43
N SER A 651 -8.87 8.98 -17.34
CA SER A 651 -9.64 8.13 -18.25
C SER A 651 -9.68 8.64 -19.69
N LYS A 652 -9.43 9.93 -19.92
CA LYS A 652 -9.38 10.52 -21.26
C LYS A 652 -7.96 10.50 -21.85
N ASP A 653 -6.96 10.90 -21.06
CA ASP A 653 -5.62 11.21 -21.54
C ASP A 653 -4.64 10.04 -21.34
N TYR A 654 -4.95 9.09 -20.44
CA TYR A 654 -4.07 7.97 -20.04
C TYR A 654 -4.80 6.61 -20.06
N SER A 655 -5.70 6.40 -21.04
CA SER A 655 -6.49 5.17 -21.21
C SER A 655 -6.50 4.74 -22.69
N LEU A 656 -6.34 3.45 -22.99
CA LEU A 656 -6.17 2.91 -24.36
C LEU A 656 -6.96 1.62 -24.63
#